data_AF-A0A966IP99-F1
#
_entry.id   AF-A0A966IP99-F1
#
_cell.length_a   1.000
_cell.length_b   1.000
_cell.length_c   1.000
_cell.angle_alpha   90.00
_cell.angle_beta   90.00
_cell.angle_gamma   90.00
#
_symmetry.space_group_name_H-M   'P 1'
#
loop_
_entity.id
_entity.type
_entity.pdbx_description
1 polymer ?
#
loop_
_entity_poly.entity_id
_entity_poly.type
_entity_poly.pdbx_seq_one_letter_code
_entity_poly.pdbx_strand_id
1 'polypeptide(L)'
;AERGRLGPGQMIGINLAEGRLYKDGELKDALTKKCDWNSWIGRTKQMDALLANSTGKTSQPLSKTEARRRQMMAGWTMEDMELVLQPMAQTGKEAIGSMGDDTPLAVLSNRYRGLHHFFRQNFSQVTNPPIDSLRERHVMTLRTRLGNLGNILDEAPEQCDHLVLNSPVLTVPEWDALCRYVGDKAAEIDCSFENDGSDTAFTDAIERIRAEAEEAVRSGCEHVMLTDRHVSETRIPIPMILATGAVHSHLVRQQLRTFTSVNVASGECLDVHHFAVLIGVGATTVNAYVAEAAIAERHERGLLVGMELRDAVANFAKAVEEGLLKIMSKMGISVIASYRGGYNFEALGLSRSLVADFFPPMSSRISGLGLKGIATRVIDMHNKAYANDDVHLPVGGFFRYRKSGERHAFDGQMIHAMQHACDSGSFESWKKYSSLVNGQGPVNLRDLMEFKPADAPVEIDRVESITNIRKRLVSPGISLGALSPEAHETLSIAMNRIGAKSDSGEGGEDPARFKLRENGDNPSSAIKQIASGRFGVTAEYLNNCEEIEIKVAQGAKPGEGGQLPGIKVDSLIARLRHSTPGVTLISPPPHHDIYSIEDLAQLIYDLKQINPDAKVCVKLVASTGIGTIAAGVAKAKADSILVSGHGGGTGASPQSSIKYAGLPWEMGLSEVHQVLSMNDLRNKVVLRADGGLKTGRDVVMAAMLGADEYGIGTSSLIAMGCIMVRQCHSNTCPVGVCTQRDDLRAKFEGTPEKVVQLFTHLAEEVREILAGLGFTSLQQVIGRTDLLTQVSRGDEALDDLDLNPILVR
;
A
#
# COMPACT_ATOMS: atom_id res chain seq x y z
N ALA A 1 5.10 -46.38 -21.78
CA ALA A 1 5.54 -44.98 -21.69
C ALA A 1 4.94 -44.37 -20.43
N GLU A 2 5.77 -43.83 -19.54
CA GLU A 2 5.30 -43.11 -18.35
C GLU A 2 4.96 -41.66 -18.71
N ARG A 3 3.92 -41.10 -18.09
CA ARG A 3 3.56 -39.67 -18.20
C ARG A 3 3.46 -39.10 -16.78
N GLY A 4 4.21 -38.03 -16.51
CA GLY A 4 4.28 -37.41 -15.19
C GLY A 4 4.31 -35.88 -15.24
N ARG A 5 4.42 -35.25 -14.07
CA ARG A 5 4.57 -33.79 -13.87
C ARG A 5 5.42 -33.55 -12.62
N LEU A 6 5.95 -32.35 -12.46
CA LEU A 6 6.58 -31.90 -11.21
C LEU A 6 5.56 -31.11 -10.38
N GLY A 7 5.36 -31.50 -9.12
CA GLY A 7 4.67 -30.69 -8.12
C GLY A 7 5.62 -29.69 -7.44
N PRO A 8 5.11 -28.87 -6.51
CA PRO A 8 5.92 -27.91 -5.77
C PRO A 8 7.13 -28.55 -5.06
N GLY A 9 8.33 -28.02 -5.32
CA GLY A 9 9.58 -28.48 -4.71
C GLY A 9 10.03 -29.89 -5.11
N GLN A 10 9.43 -30.48 -6.15
CA GLN A 10 9.85 -31.77 -6.68
C GLN A 10 10.92 -31.62 -7.75
N MET A 11 11.76 -32.64 -7.88
CA MET A 11 12.86 -32.69 -8.85
C MET A 11 12.81 -33.99 -9.68
N ILE A 12 13.47 -33.96 -10.83
CA ILE A 12 13.81 -35.12 -11.65
C ILE A 12 15.22 -34.93 -12.17
N GLY A 13 16.04 -35.97 -12.14
CA GLY A 13 17.45 -35.88 -12.53
C GLY A 13 17.91 -37.11 -13.29
N ILE A 14 18.90 -36.95 -14.17
CA ILE A 14 19.53 -38.07 -14.89
C ILE A 14 21.02 -38.04 -14.58
N ASN A 15 21.54 -39.15 -14.07
CA ASN A 15 22.97 -39.40 -14.05
C ASN A 15 23.38 -39.97 -15.42
N LEU A 16 24.01 -39.14 -16.25
CA LEU A 16 24.39 -39.51 -17.61
C LEU A 16 25.52 -40.56 -17.66
N ALA A 17 26.41 -40.58 -16.67
CA ALA A 17 27.51 -41.56 -16.62
C ALA A 17 27.00 -42.97 -16.32
N GLU A 18 25.96 -43.07 -15.48
CA GLU A 18 25.31 -44.34 -15.12
C GLU A 18 24.14 -44.69 -16.06
N GLY A 19 23.73 -43.77 -16.93
CA GLY A 19 22.52 -43.92 -17.76
C GLY A 19 21.24 -44.06 -16.94
N ARG A 20 21.19 -43.48 -15.73
CA ARG A 20 20.12 -43.70 -14.75
C ARG A 20 19.28 -42.45 -14.51
N LEU A 21 17.96 -42.62 -14.63
CA LEU A 21 16.96 -41.63 -14.21
C LEU A 21 16.68 -41.76 -12.71
N TYR A 22 16.57 -40.62 -12.03
CA TYR A 22 16.14 -40.50 -10.63
C TYR A 22 14.85 -39.69 -10.57
N LYS A 23 13.84 -40.25 -9.92
CA LYS A 23 12.62 -39.50 -9.55
C LYS A 23 12.84 -38.74 -8.23
N ASP A 24 11.91 -37.85 -7.89
CA ASP A 24 12.02 -36.95 -6.73
C ASP A 24 12.46 -37.64 -5.43
N GLY A 25 11.75 -38.71 -5.05
CA GLY A 25 12.05 -39.45 -3.82
C GLY A 25 13.44 -40.09 -3.85
N GLU A 26 13.79 -40.76 -4.95
CA GLU A 26 15.10 -41.42 -5.09
C GLU A 26 16.25 -40.42 -5.07
N LEU A 27 16.06 -39.25 -5.69
CA LEU A 27 17.06 -38.19 -5.72
C LEU A 27 17.25 -37.57 -4.33
N LYS A 28 16.14 -37.25 -3.64
CA LYS A 28 16.19 -36.73 -2.27
C LYS A 28 16.79 -37.74 -1.30
N ASP A 29 16.42 -39.02 -1.42
CA ASP A 29 17.00 -40.10 -0.60
C ASP A 29 18.50 -40.28 -0.83
N ALA A 30 18.97 -40.10 -2.07
CA ALA A 30 20.41 -40.15 -2.37
C ALA A 30 21.16 -38.99 -1.71
N LEU A 31 20.58 -37.78 -1.71
CA LEU A 31 21.17 -36.60 -1.10
C LEU A 31 21.14 -36.65 0.44
N THR A 32 20.03 -37.10 1.03
CA THR A 32 19.89 -37.20 2.49
C THR A 32 20.80 -38.27 3.11
N LYS A 33 21.27 -39.24 2.33
CA LYS A 33 22.22 -40.27 2.78
C LYS A 33 23.70 -39.86 2.74
N LYS A 34 24.04 -38.71 2.15
CA LYS A 34 25.45 -38.27 2.03
C LYS A 34 26.09 -37.96 3.37
N CYS A 35 25.35 -37.32 4.27
CA CYS A 35 25.82 -36.83 5.56
C CYS A 35 24.77 -37.12 6.64
N ASP A 36 25.17 -37.13 7.92
CA ASP A 36 24.24 -37.23 9.05
C ASP A 36 23.60 -35.87 9.36
N TRP A 37 22.69 -35.45 8.49
CA TRP A 37 22.02 -34.15 8.58
C TRP A 37 21.29 -33.93 9.91
N ASN A 38 20.78 -34.99 10.55
CA ASN A 38 20.08 -34.89 11.83
C ASN A 38 21.03 -34.51 12.97
N SER A 39 22.22 -35.12 13.00
CA SER A 39 23.27 -34.76 13.96
C SER A 39 23.68 -33.29 13.79
N TRP A 40 23.80 -32.82 12.55
CA TRP A 40 24.21 -31.43 12.26
C TRP A 40 23.13 -30.45 12.71
N ILE A 41 21.86 -30.68 12.32
CA ILE A 41 20.73 -29.83 12.71
C ILE A 41 20.58 -29.76 14.24
N GLY A 42 20.88 -30.85 14.96
CA GLY A 42 20.82 -30.91 16.42
C GLY A 42 21.74 -29.91 17.15
N ARG A 43 22.73 -29.33 16.47
CA ARG A 43 23.60 -28.27 17.00
C ARG A 43 22.92 -26.90 17.11
N THR A 44 21.82 -26.73 16.38
CA THR A 44 21.05 -25.48 16.35
C THR A 44 20.43 -25.18 17.70
N LYS A 45 20.61 -23.96 18.21
CA LYS A 45 19.99 -23.52 19.47
C LYS A 45 18.64 -22.86 19.19
N GLN A 46 17.61 -23.22 19.95
CA GLN A 46 16.26 -22.64 19.83
C GLN A 46 16.02 -21.57 20.89
N MET A 47 15.40 -20.45 20.52
CA MET A 47 15.08 -19.37 21.45
C MET A 47 14.14 -19.80 22.59
N ASP A 48 13.16 -20.67 22.30
CA ASP A 48 12.21 -21.13 23.32
C ASP A 48 12.90 -21.80 24.52
N ALA A 49 14.01 -22.52 24.25
CA ALA A 49 14.83 -23.11 25.30
C ALA A 49 15.61 -22.07 26.11
N LEU A 50 15.98 -20.94 25.51
CA LEU A 50 16.63 -19.83 26.20
C LEU A 50 15.64 -19.09 27.12
N LEU A 51 14.41 -18.88 26.65
CA LEU A 51 13.33 -18.25 27.43
C LEU A 51 12.96 -19.10 28.66
N ALA A 52 12.80 -20.41 28.48
CA ALA A 52 12.48 -21.33 29.58
C ALA A 52 13.55 -21.34 30.68
N ASN A 53 14.81 -21.11 30.32
CA ASN A 53 15.95 -21.08 31.24
C ASN A 53 16.29 -19.68 31.75
N SER A 54 15.62 -18.64 31.27
CA SER A 54 15.86 -17.25 31.66
C SER A 54 15.27 -16.98 33.05
N THR A 55 16.13 -16.94 34.08
CA THR A 55 15.76 -16.63 35.48
C THR A 55 16.01 -15.16 35.89
N GLY A 56 16.54 -14.34 34.97
CA GLY A 56 16.84 -12.93 35.21
C GLY A 56 15.59 -12.03 35.23
N LYS A 57 15.69 -10.90 35.94
CA LYS A 57 14.64 -9.87 35.96
C LYS A 57 14.52 -9.22 34.58
N THR A 58 13.29 -9.09 34.11
CA THR A 58 12.92 -8.25 32.96
C THR A 58 13.34 -6.79 33.20
N SER A 59 13.66 -6.08 32.11
CA SER A 59 13.92 -4.65 32.11
C SER A 59 12.78 -3.90 32.80
N GLN A 60 13.11 -2.85 33.56
CA GLN A 60 12.07 -2.05 34.22
C GLN A 60 11.18 -1.39 33.17
N PRO A 61 9.85 -1.39 33.37
CA PRO A 61 8.93 -0.67 32.50
C PRO A 61 9.27 0.83 32.48
N LEU A 62 9.06 1.47 31.34
CA LEU A 62 9.10 2.93 31.26
C LEU A 62 8.05 3.53 32.21
N SER A 63 8.37 4.68 32.79
CA SER A 63 7.35 5.47 33.47
C SER A 63 6.28 5.93 32.46
N LYS A 64 5.03 6.11 32.91
CA LYS A 64 3.92 6.53 32.04
C LYS A 64 4.23 7.85 31.31
N THR A 65 4.82 8.81 32.02
CA THR A 65 5.20 10.11 31.45
C THR A 65 6.25 9.95 30.35
N GLU A 66 7.28 9.14 30.59
CA GLU A 66 8.34 8.91 29.60
C GLU A 66 7.84 8.12 28.40
N ALA A 67 6.98 7.12 28.61
CA ALA A 67 6.32 6.40 27.51
C ALA A 67 5.51 7.37 26.64
N ARG A 68 4.71 8.27 27.22
CA ARG A 68 3.94 9.28 26.47
C ARG A 68 4.82 10.29 25.74
N ARG A 69 5.94 10.72 26.32
CA ARG A 69 6.93 11.56 25.64
C ARG A 69 7.44 10.87 24.38
N ARG A 70 7.82 9.60 24.47
CA ARG A 70 8.29 8.81 23.31
C ARG A 70 7.23 8.61 22.24
N GLN A 71 5.99 8.31 22.66
CA GLN A 71 4.84 8.25 21.75
C GLN A 71 4.65 9.59 21.01
N MET A 72 4.72 10.71 21.74
CA MET A 72 4.60 12.05 21.15
C MET A 72 5.76 12.35 20.18
N MET A 73 7.01 12.03 20.54
CA MET A 73 8.18 12.18 19.66
C MET A 73 8.06 11.37 18.38
N ALA A 74 7.50 10.16 18.46
CA ALA A 74 7.19 9.32 17.31
C ALA A 74 6.02 9.84 16.46
N GLY A 75 5.34 10.90 16.91
CA GLY A 75 4.16 11.47 16.25
C GLY A 75 2.89 10.66 16.42
N TRP A 76 2.84 9.74 17.41
CA TRP A 76 1.66 8.92 17.65
C TRP A 76 0.52 9.76 18.23
N THR A 77 -0.68 9.30 17.95
CA THR A 77 -1.93 9.98 18.28
C THR A 77 -2.88 9.03 19.01
N MET A 78 -3.95 9.57 19.60
CA MET A 78 -5.03 8.75 20.13
C MET A 78 -5.68 7.88 19.05
N GLU A 79 -5.73 8.36 17.80
CA GLU A 79 -6.22 7.58 16.67
C GLU A 79 -5.35 6.33 16.43
N ASP A 80 -4.02 6.42 16.55
CA ASP A 80 -3.14 5.26 16.42
C ASP A 80 -3.36 4.25 17.54
N MET A 81 -3.55 4.75 18.77
CA MET A 81 -3.82 3.89 19.92
C MET A 81 -5.16 3.16 19.82
N GLU A 82 -6.21 3.84 19.33
CA GLU A 82 -7.57 3.31 19.25
C GLU A 82 -7.84 2.49 17.98
N LEU A 83 -7.36 2.95 16.82
CA LEU A 83 -7.64 2.31 15.54
C LEU A 83 -6.59 1.28 15.14
N VAL A 84 -5.33 1.40 15.59
CA VAL A 84 -4.24 0.49 15.18
C VAL A 84 -3.84 -0.44 16.32
N LEU A 85 -3.36 0.12 17.45
CA LEU A 85 -2.81 -0.69 18.53
C LEU A 85 -3.88 -1.55 19.23
N GLN A 86 -5.04 -0.96 19.54
CA GLN A 86 -6.11 -1.65 20.27
C GLN A 86 -6.60 -2.92 19.53
N PRO A 87 -6.95 -2.90 18.22
CA PRO A 87 -7.33 -4.13 17.52
C PRO A 87 -6.24 -5.20 17.49
N MET A 88 -4.98 -4.80 17.32
CA MET A 88 -3.84 -5.73 17.30
C MET A 88 -3.69 -6.44 18.65
N ALA A 89 -3.73 -5.69 19.75
CA ALA A 89 -3.65 -6.26 21.10
C ALA A 89 -4.88 -7.11 21.46
N GLN A 90 -6.09 -6.69 21.06
CA GLN A 90 -7.33 -7.34 21.46
C GLN A 90 -7.69 -8.58 20.61
N THR A 91 -7.37 -8.57 19.32
CA THR A 91 -7.84 -9.60 18.38
C THR A 91 -6.73 -10.39 17.72
N GLY A 92 -5.48 -9.98 17.90
CA GLY A 92 -4.33 -10.56 17.21
C GLY A 92 -4.34 -10.31 15.70
N LYS A 93 -5.08 -9.30 15.24
CA LYS A 93 -5.23 -8.92 13.82
C LYS A 93 -5.06 -7.43 13.65
N GLU A 94 -4.53 -7.02 12.51
CA GLU A 94 -4.44 -5.60 12.16
C GLU A 94 -5.82 -4.99 11.85
N ALA A 95 -5.85 -3.65 11.84
CA ALA A 95 -7.05 -2.89 11.60
C ALA A 95 -7.54 -2.97 10.14
N ILE A 96 -8.82 -3.25 9.96
CA ILE A 96 -9.53 -3.12 8.68
C ILE A 96 -10.20 -1.74 8.61
N GLY A 97 -10.07 -1.09 7.47
CA GLY A 97 -10.68 0.19 7.13
C GLY A 97 -11.42 0.16 5.80
N SER A 98 -11.81 1.34 5.32
CA SER A 98 -12.48 1.54 4.03
C SER A 98 -12.28 2.96 3.51
N MET A 99 -12.71 3.19 2.26
CA MET A 99 -12.37 4.35 1.42
C MET A 99 -10.87 4.42 1.06
N GLY A 100 -10.50 5.39 0.23
CA GLY A 100 -9.12 5.58 -0.22
C GLY A 100 -8.30 6.41 0.75
N ASP A 101 -6.99 6.44 0.53
CA ASP A 101 -6.12 7.42 1.16
C ASP A 101 -6.23 8.76 0.45
N ASP A 102 -6.88 9.72 1.10
CA ASP A 102 -7.05 11.09 0.63
C ASP A 102 -6.27 12.08 1.53
N THR A 103 -5.36 11.60 2.37
CA THR A 103 -4.43 12.48 3.10
C THR A 103 -3.27 12.91 2.20
N PRO A 104 -2.60 14.04 2.49
CA PRO A 104 -1.40 14.44 1.77
C PRO A 104 -0.34 13.35 1.79
N LEU A 105 0.41 13.24 0.71
CA LEU A 105 1.67 12.48 0.71
C LEU A 105 2.56 12.96 1.87
N ALA A 106 3.35 12.07 2.47
CA ALA A 106 4.13 12.39 3.66
C ALA A 106 5.05 13.62 3.48
N VAL A 107 5.60 13.80 2.27
CA VAL A 107 6.43 14.94 1.90
C VAL A 107 5.64 16.26 1.75
N LEU A 108 4.34 16.19 1.52
CA LEU A 108 3.41 17.33 1.38
C LEU A 108 2.62 17.63 2.67
N SER A 109 2.77 16.79 3.68
CA SER A 109 2.10 17.00 4.96
C SER A 109 2.80 18.10 5.77
N ASN A 110 2.00 18.91 6.45
CA ASN A 110 2.47 19.90 7.42
C ASN A 110 2.55 19.31 8.84
N ARG A 111 2.25 18.01 9.00
CA ARG A 111 2.34 17.28 10.26
C ARG A 111 3.56 16.37 10.20
N TYR A 112 4.15 16.09 11.37
CA TYR A 112 5.21 15.10 11.45
C TYR A 112 4.71 13.73 10.96
N ARG A 113 5.50 13.10 10.10
CA ARG A 113 5.31 11.74 9.60
C ARG A 113 6.63 11.02 9.78
N GLY A 114 6.61 9.89 10.49
CA GLY A 114 7.80 9.05 10.65
C GLY A 114 8.28 8.51 9.30
N LEU A 115 9.55 8.09 9.24
CA LEU A 115 10.19 7.70 7.98
C LEU A 115 9.44 6.59 7.23
N HIS A 116 8.83 5.63 7.94
CA HIS A 116 8.04 4.55 7.33
C HIS A 116 6.98 5.06 6.34
N HIS A 117 6.36 6.23 6.55
CA HIS A 117 5.37 6.77 5.62
C HIS A 117 5.93 7.10 4.22
N PHE A 118 7.23 7.32 4.10
CA PHE A 118 7.90 7.59 2.83
C PHE A 118 8.24 6.30 2.06
N PHE A 119 8.17 5.13 2.70
CA PHE A 119 8.48 3.84 2.10
C PHE A 119 7.20 3.17 1.63
N ARG A 120 6.96 3.16 0.32
CA ARG A 120 5.78 2.50 -0.26
C ARG A 120 6.09 1.03 -0.49
N GLN A 121 5.24 0.13 0.01
CA GLN A 121 5.41 -1.32 -0.14
C GLN A 121 5.37 -1.71 -1.61
N ASN A 122 6.37 -2.47 -2.06
CA ASN A 122 6.32 -3.10 -3.38
C ASN A 122 5.31 -4.26 -3.40
N PHE A 123 4.79 -4.54 -4.58
CA PHE A 123 3.90 -5.65 -4.86
C PHE A 123 4.11 -6.11 -6.30
N SER A 124 3.88 -7.39 -6.56
CA SER A 124 3.96 -7.95 -7.90
C SER A 124 2.63 -7.76 -8.63
N GLN A 125 2.73 -7.54 -9.94
CA GLN A 125 1.57 -7.54 -10.83
C GLN A 125 2.02 -8.13 -12.17
N VAL A 126 1.26 -9.10 -12.68
CA VAL A 126 1.48 -9.84 -13.95
C VAL A 126 2.75 -10.71 -13.99
N THR A 127 3.91 -10.13 -13.71
CA THR A 127 5.24 -10.77 -13.85
C THR A 127 5.40 -12.02 -13.00
N ASN A 128 4.88 -11.99 -11.78
CA ASN A 128 4.79 -13.13 -10.88
C ASN A 128 3.58 -12.94 -9.94
N PRO A 129 3.00 -14.04 -9.42
CA PRO A 129 1.83 -13.95 -8.57
C PRO A 129 2.18 -13.58 -7.11
N PRO A 130 1.33 -12.82 -6.40
CA PRO A 130 1.35 -12.79 -4.95
C PRO A 130 0.92 -14.15 -4.36
N ILE A 131 1.19 -14.36 -3.07
CA ILE A 131 0.86 -15.60 -2.34
C ILE A 131 -0.31 -15.36 -1.38
N ASP A 132 -1.14 -16.39 -1.14
CA ASP A 132 -2.16 -16.35 -0.10
C ASP A 132 -1.57 -16.67 1.27
N SER A 133 -1.23 -15.64 2.06
CA SER A 133 -0.63 -15.81 3.38
C SER A 133 -1.54 -16.47 4.43
N LEU A 134 -2.84 -16.61 4.15
CA LEU A 134 -3.80 -17.26 5.02
C LEU A 134 -3.95 -18.75 4.67
N ARG A 135 -4.22 -19.05 3.40
CA ARG A 135 -4.52 -20.41 2.91
C ARG A 135 -3.26 -21.21 2.59
N GLU A 136 -2.20 -20.54 2.14
CA GLU A 136 -0.91 -21.12 1.78
C GLU A 136 0.16 -20.82 2.84
N ARG A 137 -0.25 -20.44 4.06
CA ARG A 137 0.66 -20.09 5.18
C ARG A 137 1.77 -21.13 5.42
N HIS A 138 1.49 -22.40 5.18
CA HIS A 138 2.43 -23.50 5.42
C HIS A 138 3.69 -23.45 4.53
N VAL A 139 3.65 -22.77 3.38
CA VAL A 139 4.85 -22.56 2.54
C VAL A 139 5.66 -21.34 2.96
N MET A 140 5.15 -20.56 3.92
CA MET A 140 5.76 -19.30 4.36
C MET A 140 6.44 -19.44 5.72
N THR A 141 7.46 -18.62 5.99
CA THR A 141 8.15 -18.64 7.28
C THR A 141 8.75 -17.30 7.69
N LEU A 142 8.66 -17.01 8.99
CA LEU A 142 9.30 -15.90 9.69
C LEU A 142 10.54 -16.34 10.47
N ARG A 143 10.99 -17.59 10.30
CA ARG A 143 12.16 -18.10 11.00
C ARG A 143 13.37 -17.20 10.75
N THR A 144 13.97 -16.77 11.84
CA THR A 144 15.11 -15.85 11.83
C THR A 144 16.29 -16.54 12.47
N ARG A 145 17.47 -16.38 11.87
CA ARG A 145 18.71 -17.02 12.31
C ARG A 145 19.73 -15.94 12.65
N LEU A 146 20.48 -16.16 13.73
CA LEU A 146 21.57 -15.28 14.14
C LEU A 146 22.88 -16.09 14.15
N GLY A 147 23.92 -15.56 13.50
CA GLY A 147 25.23 -16.23 13.40
C GLY A 147 25.33 -17.32 12.32
N ASN A 148 24.41 -17.36 11.35
CA ASN A 148 24.38 -18.43 10.32
C ASN A 148 25.01 -18.03 8.96
N LEU A 149 25.65 -16.86 8.87
CA LEU A 149 26.23 -16.36 7.64
C LEU A 149 27.70 -16.80 7.54
N GLY A 150 27.90 -18.10 7.30
CA GLY A 150 29.20 -18.73 7.07
C GLY A 150 29.53 -18.89 5.58
N ASN A 151 30.45 -19.80 5.27
CA ASN A 151 30.85 -20.08 3.89
C ASN A 151 29.79 -20.92 3.16
N ILE A 152 29.20 -20.39 2.10
CA ILE A 152 28.20 -21.10 1.26
C ILE A 152 28.82 -22.22 0.40
N LEU A 153 30.14 -22.26 0.25
CA LEU A 153 30.88 -23.28 -0.51
C LEU A 153 31.26 -24.48 0.36
N ASP A 154 31.06 -24.39 1.66
CA ASP A 154 31.43 -25.43 2.62
C ASP A 154 30.25 -26.37 2.89
N GLU A 155 30.56 -27.60 3.30
CA GLU A 155 29.58 -28.62 3.71
C GLU A 155 30.06 -29.22 5.04
N ALA A 156 29.75 -28.52 6.15
CA ALA A 156 30.32 -28.81 7.46
C ALA A 156 29.28 -28.66 8.60
N PRO A 157 29.36 -29.49 9.67
CA PRO A 157 28.42 -29.43 10.81
C PRO A 157 28.36 -28.06 11.50
N GLU A 158 29.47 -27.31 11.50
CA GLU A 158 29.62 -25.99 12.13
C GLU A 158 28.67 -24.95 11.51
N GLN A 159 28.20 -25.15 10.28
CA GLN A 159 27.19 -24.29 9.65
C GLN A 159 25.84 -24.30 10.40
N CYS A 160 25.60 -25.32 11.25
CA CYS A 160 24.43 -25.41 12.11
C CYS A 160 24.61 -24.80 13.51
N ASP A 161 25.77 -24.19 13.82
CA ASP A 161 26.04 -23.53 15.10
C ASP A 161 25.46 -22.12 15.16
N HIS A 162 24.13 -22.02 15.15
CA HIS A 162 23.42 -20.74 15.15
C HIS A 162 22.20 -20.76 16.08
N LEU A 163 21.73 -19.55 16.40
CA LEU A 163 20.47 -19.35 17.13
C LEU A 163 19.31 -19.24 16.13
N VAL A 164 18.20 -19.93 16.40
CA VAL A 164 16.95 -19.85 15.64
C VAL A 164 15.85 -19.23 16.49
N LEU A 165 15.18 -18.25 15.89
CA LEU A 165 13.94 -17.64 16.32
C LEU A 165 12.80 -18.09 15.41
N ASN A 166 11.59 -18.18 15.95
CA ASN A 166 10.38 -18.43 15.16
C ASN A 166 9.92 -17.18 14.38
N SER A 167 10.32 -15.99 14.84
CA SER A 167 9.89 -14.69 14.33
C SER A 167 11.01 -13.66 14.51
N PRO A 168 11.10 -12.61 13.66
CA PRO A 168 11.97 -11.46 13.91
C PRO A 168 11.40 -10.51 14.97
N VAL A 169 10.13 -10.67 15.37
CA VAL A 169 9.47 -9.83 16.36
C VAL A 169 9.82 -10.34 17.75
N LEU A 170 10.40 -9.48 18.59
CA LEU A 170 10.73 -9.81 19.97
C LEU A 170 9.91 -8.96 20.93
N THR A 171 9.26 -9.61 21.87
CA THR A 171 8.70 -8.95 23.06
C THR A 171 9.83 -8.45 23.98
N VAL A 172 9.54 -7.54 24.91
CA VAL A 172 10.55 -7.04 25.86
C VAL A 172 11.24 -8.18 26.65
N PRO A 173 10.51 -9.18 27.20
CA PRO A 173 11.15 -10.33 27.85
C PRO A 173 12.07 -11.13 26.93
N GLU A 174 11.69 -11.29 25.65
CA GLU A 174 12.49 -12.01 24.66
C GLU A 174 13.74 -11.24 24.25
N TRP A 175 13.64 -9.92 24.10
CA TRP A 175 14.78 -9.05 23.90
C TRP A 175 15.77 -9.14 25.06
N ASP A 176 15.29 -9.06 26.30
CA ASP A 176 16.14 -9.16 27.50
C ASP A 176 16.79 -10.54 27.63
N ALA A 177 16.10 -11.60 27.21
CA ALA A 177 16.66 -12.95 27.15
C ALA A 177 17.74 -13.06 26.06
N LEU A 178 17.50 -12.46 24.89
CA LEU A 178 18.49 -12.39 23.82
C LEU A 178 19.75 -11.68 24.29
N CYS A 179 19.64 -10.47 24.86
CA CYS A 179 20.78 -9.69 25.38
C CYS A 179 21.62 -10.48 26.39
N ARG A 180 20.97 -11.22 27.30
CA ARG A 180 21.68 -12.06 28.27
C ARG A 180 22.36 -13.27 27.65
N TYR A 181 21.76 -13.87 26.62
CA TYR A 181 22.33 -15.01 25.93
C TYR A 181 23.57 -14.62 25.11
N VAL A 182 23.49 -13.48 24.40
CA VAL A 182 24.61 -13.00 23.57
C VAL A 182 25.75 -12.43 24.41
N GLY A 183 25.46 -11.84 25.57
CA GLY A 183 26.46 -11.40 26.54
C GLY A 183 27.50 -10.45 25.94
N ASP A 184 28.77 -10.81 26.12
CA ASP A 184 29.95 -10.06 25.65
C ASP A 184 30.12 -10.04 24.13
N LYS A 185 29.39 -10.90 23.40
CA LYS A 185 29.38 -10.90 21.94
C LYS A 185 28.50 -9.82 21.33
N ALA A 186 27.72 -9.09 22.15
CA ALA A 186 26.89 -7.99 21.69
C ALA A 186 27.51 -6.62 21.98
N ALA A 187 27.31 -5.70 21.04
CA ALA A 187 27.64 -4.29 21.20
C ALA A 187 26.34 -3.48 21.12
N GLU A 188 26.00 -2.80 22.21
CA GLU A 188 24.89 -1.85 22.23
C GLU A 188 25.35 -0.51 21.68
N ILE A 189 24.61 0.01 20.71
CA ILE A 189 24.88 1.29 20.06
C ILE A 189 23.71 2.21 20.32
N ASP A 190 24.01 3.33 20.98
CA ASP A 190 23.04 4.37 21.27
C ASP A 190 22.68 5.15 19.99
N CYS A 191 21.44 5.04 19.55
CA CYS A 191 20.88 5.75 18.40
C CYS A 191 20.21 7.07 18.83
N SER A 192 20.91 7.87 19.62
CA SER A 192 20.51 9.23 19.99
C SER A 192 21.66 10.23 19.82
N PHE A 193 21.33 11.52 19.84
CA PHE A 193 22.28 12.62 19.70
C PHE A 193 21.89 13.82 20.57
N GLU A 194 22.85 14.67 20.89
CA GLU A 194 22.60 15.93 21.59
C GLU A 194 22.51 17.07 20.58
N ASN A 195 21.59 18.01 20.82
CA ASN A 195 21.54 19.23 20.01
C ASN A 195 22.51 20.26 20.58
N ASP A 196 23.74 20.28 20.05
CA ASP A 196 24.79 21.23 20.44
C ASP A 196 24.68 22.60 19.74
N GLY A 197 23.63 22.80 18.93
CA GLY A 197 23.41 24.01 18.13
C GLY A 197 24.19 24.05 16.82
N SER A 198 24.95 23.00 16.49
CA SER A 198 25.59 22.85 15.17
C SER A 198 24.61 22.29 14.13
N ASP A 199 24.81 22.65 12.86
CA ASP A 199 24.06 22.07 11.75
C ASP A 199 24.46 20.62 11.43
N THR A 200 25.55 20.12 12.03
CA THR A 200 26.13 18.80 11.72
C THR A 200 25.82 17.73 12.76
N ALA A 201 25.39 18.08 13.98
CA ALA A 201 25.16 17.14 15.09
C ALA A 201 24.39 15.86 14.70
N PHE A 202 23.32 16.00 13.91
CA PHE A 202 22.54 14.87 13.42
C PHE A 202 23.32 13.96 12.46
N THR A 203 24.06 14.57 11.53
CA THR A 203 24.87 13.83 10.55
C THR A 203 26.06 13.16 11.23
N ASP A 204 26.73 13.87 12.13
CA ASP A 204 27.85 13.36 12.92
C ASP A 204 27.42 12.18 13.79
N ALA A 205 26.19 12.21 14.33
CA ALA A 205 25.64 11.10 15.08
C ALA A 205 25.36 9.86 14.22
N ILE A 206 24.95 10.04 12.95
CA ILE A 206 24.79 8.92 12.00
C ILE A 206 26.14 8.31 11.64
N GLU A 207 27.16 9.13 11.42
CA GLU A 207 28.51 8.65 11.16
C GLU A 207 29.13 7.98 12.39
N ARG A 208 28.83 8.49 13.59
CA ARG A 208 29.21 7.86 14.85
C ARG A 208 28.65 6.44 14.97
N ILE A 209 27.34 6.25 14.78
CA ILE A 209 26.75 4.89 14.91
C ILE A 209 27.28 3.92 13.84
N ARG A 210 27.62 4.42 12.63
CA ARG A 210 28.28 3.62 11.59
C ARG A 210 29.67 3.18 12.02
N ALA A 211 30.47 4.11 12.54
CA ALA A 211 31.83 3.86 13.01
C ALA A 211 31.86 2.91 14.22
N GLU A 212 31.02 3.15 15.22
CA GLU A 212 30.89 2.29 16.41
C GLU A 212 30.48 0.86 16.02
N ALA A 213 29.54 0.71 15.08
CA ALA A 213 29.15 -0.61 14.58
C ALA A 213 30.29 -1.32 13.84
N GLU A 214 31.02 -0.59 12.99
CA GLU A 214 32.18 -1.14 12.30
C GLU A 214 33.27 -1.57 13.29
N GLU A 215 33.64 -0.71 14.24
CA GLU A 215 34.66 -0.99 15.24
C GLU A 215 34.29 -2.19 16.12
N ALA A 216 33.03 -2.26 16.56
CA ALA A 216 32.53 -3.39 17.34
C ALA A 216 32.68 -4.71 16.57
N VAL A 217 32.24 -4.77 15.31
CA VAL A 217 32.31 -5.99 14.50
C VAL A 217 33.76 -6.38 14.21
N ARG A 218 34.63 -5.40 13.91
CA ARG A 218 36.07 -5.65 13.74
C ARG A 218 36.74 -6.17 15.01
N SER A 219 36.21 -5.78 16.17
CA SER A 219 36.68 -6.23 17.50
C SER A 219 36.12 -7.59 17.91
N GLY A 220 35.32 -8.25 17.05
CA GLY A 220 34.78 -9.60 17.28
C GLY A 220 33.32 -9.64 17.76
N CYS A 221 32.59 -8.52 17.71
CA CYS A 221 31.15 -8.51 17.99
C CYS A 221 30.37 -9.33 16.95
N GLU A 222 29.50 -10.22 17.41
CA GLU A 222 28.59 -11.04 16.59
C GLU A 222 27.17 -10.46 16.54
N HIS A 223 26.86 -9.49 17.41
CA HIS A 223 25.51 -8.92 17.55
C HIS A 223 25.52 -7.41 17.82
N VAL A 224 25.27 -6.61 16.79
CA VAL A 224 25.01 -5.18 16.93
C VAL A 224 23.59 -4.96 17.43
N MET A 225 23.45 -4.27 18.56
CA MET A 225 22.17 -3.95 19.22
C MET A 225 21.90 -2.45 19.12
N LEU A 226 21.13 -2.02 18.12
CA LEU A 226 20.75 -0.63 17.91
C LEU A 226 19.57 -0.26 18.82
N THR A 227 19.65 0.86 19.53
CA THR A 227 18.62 1.24 20.50
C THR A 227 18.44 2.75 20.64
N ASP A 228 17.18 3.21 20.67
CA ASP A 228 16.82 4.58 21.06
C ASP A 228 16.40 4.69 22.54
N ARG A 229 16.74 3.69 23.37
CA ARG A 229 16.31 3.67 24.77
C ARG A 229 16.90 4.80 25.62
N HIS A 230 18.05 5.35 25.23
CA HIS A 230 18.79 6.41 25.94
C HIS A 230 18.28 7.83 25.68
N VAL A 231 17.18 7.97 24.94
CA VAL A 231 16.49 9.26 24.77
C VAL A 231 16.15 9.88 26.12
N SER A 232 16.39 11.18 26.23
CA SER A 232 16.19 11.99 27.42
C SER A 232 15.86 13.44 27.02
N GLU A 233 15.70 14.33 28.00
CA GLU A 233 15.51 15.76 27.75
C GLU A 233 16.67 16.40 26.95
N THR A 234 17.89 15.84 27.03
CA THR A 234 19.05 16.35 26.28
C THR A 234 19.42 15.49 25.08
N ARG A 235 18.91 14.25 25.00
CA ARG A 235 19.24 13.29 23.94
C ARG A 235 18.04 13.01 23.04
N ILE A 236 18.17 13.38 21.78
CA ILE A 236 17.16 13.31 20.73
C ILE A 236 17.30 11.98 19.98
N PRO A 237 16.21 11.25 19.69
CA PRO A 237 16.29 9.98 18.95
C PRO A 237 16.74 10.20 17.50
N ILE A 238 17.56 9.31 16.97
CA ILE A 238 17.71 9.14 15.52
C ILE A 238 16.57 8.24 15.04
N PRO A 239 15.87 8.55 13.93
CA PRO A 239 14.89 7.65 13.35
C PRO A 239 15.48 6.25 13.11
N MET A 240 14.87 5.23 13.70
CA MET A 240 15.47 3.89 13.78
C MET A 240 15.53 3.21 12.41
N ILE A 241 14.66 3.57 11.48
CA ILE A 241 14.76 3.15 10.07
C ILE A 241 16.04 3.68 9.43
N LEU A 242 16.39 4.96 9.69
CA LEU A 242 17.62 5.57 9.18
C LEU A 242 18.85 4.98 9.85
N ALA A 243 18.85 4.82 11.17
CA ALA A 243 19.94 4.19 11.91
C ALA A 243 20.19 2.75 11.41
N THR A 244 19.13 1.96 11.23
CA THR A 244 19.21 0.58 10.73
C THR A 244 19.76 0.54 9.32
N GLY A 245 19.23 1.36 8.40
CA GLY A 245 19.71 1.43 7.02
C GLY A 245 21.17 1.90 6.93
N ALA A 246 21.54 2.90 7.72
CA ALA A 246 22.90 3.44 7.79
C ALA A 246 23.92 2.40 8.22
N VAL A 247 23.65 1.70 9.33
CA VAL A 247 24.52 0.63 9.85
C VAL A 247 24.53 -0.56 8.91
N HIS A 248 23.37 -1.02 8.42
CA HIS A 248 23.27 -2.17 7.54
C HIS A 248 24.05 -1.95 6.23
N SER A 249 23.78 -0.86 5.52
CA SER A 249 24.42 -0.55 4.24
C SER A 249 25.92 -0.31 4.40
N HIS A 250 26.35 0.32 5.50
CA HIS A 250 27.76 0.52 5.82
C HIS A 250 28.48 -0.82 6.06
N LEU A 251 27.93 -1.67 6.93
CA LEU A 251 28.50 -3.00 7.18
C LEU A 251 28.52 -3.87 5.92
N VAL A 252 27.55 -3.75 5.01
CA VAL A 252 27.59 -4.44 3.70
C VAL A 252 28.75 -3.92 2.85
N ARG A 253 28.91 -2.58 2.73
CA ARG A 253 30.01 -1.95 1.99
C ARG A 253 31.38 -2.35 2.51
N GLN A 254 31.53 -2.47 3.83
CA GLN A 254 32.76 -2.90 4.48
C GLN A 254 32.96 -4.43 4.52
N GLN A 255 32.05 -5.21 3.93
CA GLN A 255 32.05 -6.68 3.97
C GLN A 255 31.96 -7.27 5.39
N LEU A 256 31.43 -6.51 6.34
CA LEU A 256 31.30 -6.87 7.75
C LEU A 256 29.91 -7.42 8.11
N ARG A 257 28.88 -7.17 7.30
CA ARG A 257 27.48 -7.56 7.61
C ARG A 257 27.31 -9.08 7.80
N THR A 258 28.19 -9.89 7.22
CA THR A 258 28.18 -11.36 7.36
C THR A 258 28.57 -11.82 8.77
N PHE A 259 29.33 -11.03 9.52
CA PHE A 259 29.83 -11.44 10.84
C PHE A 259 28.90 -11.12 11.99
N THR A 260 27.86 -10.31 11.75
CA THR A 260 26.98 -9.84 12.82
C THR A 260 25.51 -9.94 12.47
N SER A 261 24.64 -10.16 13.47
CA SER A 261 23.24 -9.73 13.37
C SER A 261 23.12 -8.24 13.68
N VAL A 262 22.09 -7.59 13.14
CA VAL A 262 21.71 -6.21 13.50
C VAL A 262 20.34 -6.27 14.15
N ASN A 263 20.23 -6.02 15.44
CA ASN A 263 18.99 -6.13 16.22
C ASN A 263 18.55 -4.75 16.66
N VAL A 264 17.24 -4.45 16.62
CA VAL A 264 16.73 -3.08 16.79
C VAL A 264 15.71 -3.01 17.92
N ALA A 265 15.97 -2.19 18.92
CA ALA A 265 14.96 -1.74 19.88
C ALA A 265 14.50 -0.32 19.49
N SER A 266 13.22 -0.15 19.16
CA SER A 266 12.68 1.12 18.65
C SER A 266 11.46 1.58 19.43
N GLY A 267 11.48 2.86 19.81
CA GLY A 267 10.37 3.54 20.46
C GLY A 267 9.33 4.12 19.50
N GLU A 268 9.65 4.25 18.21
CA GLU A 268 8.72 4.74 17.19
C GLU A 268 7.99 3.63 16.41
N CYS A 269 8.42 2.37 16.55
CA CYS A 269 7.84 1.22 15.88
C CYS A 269 6.49 0.83 16.49
N LEU A 270 5.41 0.90 15.71
CA LEU A 270 4.04 0.62 16.15
C LEU A 270 3.35 -0.46 15.32
N ASP A 271 3.26 -0.21 14.01
CA ASP A 271 2.43 -0.99 13.10
C ASP A 271 3.25 -1.98 12.27
N VAL A 272 2.52 -2.89 11.60
CA VAL A 272 3.09 -3.93 10.74
C VAL A 272 4.05 -3.36 9.69
N HIS A 273 3.75 -2.20 9.14
CA HIS A 273 4.54 -1.62 8.08
C HIS A 273 5.89 -1.13 8.60
N HIS A 274 5.94 -0.52 9.78
CA HIS A 274 7.18 -0.11 10.41
C HIS A 274 8.12 -1.31 10.64
N PHE A 275 7.60 -2.43 11.16
CA PHE A 275 8.35 -3.68 11.28
C PHE A 275 8.88 -4.16 9.92
N ALA A 276 8.03 -4.15 8.88
CA ALA A 276 8.42 -4.56 7.54
C ALA A 276 9.56 -3.69 6.98
N VAL A 277 9.51 -2.36 7.19
CA VAL A 277 10.58 -1.46 6.74
C VAL A 277 11.87 -1.76 7.47
N LEU A 278 11.87 -1.81 8.81
CA LEU A 278 13.07 -2.12 9.60
C LEU A 278 13.75 -3.42 9.15
N ILE A 279 12.96 -4.49 8.97
CA ILE A 279 13.48 -5.78 8.51
C ILE A 279 13.97 -5.68 7.07
N GLY A 280 13.19 -5.07 6.18
CA GLY A 280 13.52 -4.92 4.77
C GLY A 280 14.74 -4.04 4.51
N VAL A 281 15.13 -3.17 5.46
CA VAL A 281 16.37 -2.37 5.42
C VAL A 281 17.50 -2.92 6.28
N GLY A 282 17.37 -4.15 6.80
CA GLY A 282 18.51 -4.91 7.35
C GLY A 282 18.37 -5.43 8.78
N ALA A 283 17.31 -5.06 9.51
CA ALA A 283 17.09 -5.54 10.87
C ALA A 283 16.89 -7.06 10.89
N THR A 284 17.62 -7.71 11.79
CA THR A 284 17.54 -9.14 12.09
C THR A 284 16.35 -9.39 13.01
N THR A 285 16.27 -8.65 14.11
CA THR A 285 15.14 -8.65 15.04
C THR A 285 14.69 -7.22 15.34
N VAL A 286 13.44 -7.09 15.75
CA VAL A 286 12.82 -5.80 16.12
C VAL A 286 12.05 -5.95 17.42
N ASN A 287 12.32 -5.06 18.38
CA ASN A 287 11.60 -4.92 19.63
C ASN A 287 10.93 -3.54 19.72
N ALA A 288 9.59 -3.52 19.74
CA ALA A 288 8.78 -2.31 19.82
C ALA A 288 8.38 -1.99 21.28
N TYR A 289 9.37 -1.65 22.10
CA TYR A 289 9.18 -1.58 23.56
C TYR A 289 8.20 -0.49 24.02
N VAL A 290 8.06 0.62 23.28
CA VAL A 290 7.07 1.67 23.60
C VAL A 290 5.65 1.21 23.26
N ALA A 291 5.48 0.38 22.22
CA ALA A 291 4.17 -0.20 21.89
C ALA A 291 3.71 -1.18 23.00
N GLU A 292 4.61 -2.01 23.52
CA GLU A 292 4.33 -2.88 24.68
C GLU A 292 3.99 -2.06 25.94
N ALA A 293 4.72 -0.97 26.20
CA ALA A 293 4.40 -0.05 27.30
C ALA A 293 3.00 0.60 27.11
N ALA A 294 2.63 0.96 25.89
CA ALA A 294 1.30 1.48 25.58
C ALA A 294 0.20 0.41 25.80
N ILE A 295 0.45 -0.85 25.43
CA ILE A 295 -0.47 -1.97 25.73
C ILE A 295 -0.64 -2.14 27.24
N ALA A 296 0.45 -2.08 28.01
CA ALA A 296 0.42 -2.15 29.47
C ALA A 296 -0.41 -1.03 30.09
N GLU A 297 -0.23 0.23 29.66
CA GLU A 297 -1.06 1.35 30.13
C GLU A 297 -2.55 1.13 29.83
N ARG A 298 -2.89 0.64 28.64
CA ARG A 298 -4.28 0.36 28.25
C ARG A 298 -4.90 -0.79 29.06
N HIS A 299 -4.12 -1.82 29.34
CA HIS A 299 -4.51 -2.92 30.22
C HIS A 299 -4.79 -2.41 31.65
N GLU A 300 -3.88 -1.62 32.23
CA GLU A 300 -4.06 -1.03 33.56
C GLU A 300 -5.31 -0.14 33.67
N ARG A 301 -5.71 0.50 32.56
CA ARG A 301 -6.95 1.30 32.47
C ARG A 301 -8.22 0.48 32.23
N GLY A 302 -8.12 -0.85 32.12
CA GLY A 302 -9.25 -1.74 31.89
C GLY A 302 -9.82 -1.70 30.46
N LEU A 303 -9.05 -1.23 29.47
CA LEU A 303 -9.49 -1.13 28.07
C LEU A 303 -9.40 -2.47 27.30
N LEU A 304 -8.67 -3.44 27.86
CA LEU A 304 -8.51 -4.79 27.32
C LEU A 304 -9.30 -5.78 28.19
N VAL A 305 -10.63 -5.70 28.08
CA VAL A 305 -11.56 -6.43 28.96
C VAL A 305 -11.41 -7.94 28.80
N GLY A 306 -11.20 -8.65 29.92
CA GLY A 306 -11.14 -10.11 29.96
C GLY A 306 -9.87 -10.72 29.39
N MET A 307 -8.77 -9.96 29.33
CA MET A 307 -7.49 -10.39 28.77
C MET A 307 -6.35 -10.05 29.72
N GLU A 308 -5.44 -11.00 29.96
CA GLU A 308 -4.20 -10.77 30.68
C GLU A 308 -3.21 -9.99 29.80
N LEU A 309 -2.35 -9.16 30.42
CA LEU A 309 -1.34 -8.38 29.69
C LEU A 309 -0.47 -9.24 28.77
N ARG A 310 -0.08 -10.44 29.21
CA ARG A 310 0.72 -11.39 28.42
C ARG A 310 0.00 -11.77 27.12
N ASP A 311 -1.29 -12.04 27.18
CA ASP A 311 -2.09 -12.44 26.01
C ASP A 311 -2.27 -11.27 25.06
N ALA A 312 -2.43 -10.05 25.58
CA ALA A 312 -2.50 -8.83 24.77
C ALA A 312 -1.21 -8.56 24.00
N VAL A 313 -0.05 -8.74 24.64
CA VAL A 313 1.27 -8.61 24.00
C VAL A 313 1.49 -9.73 22.98
N ALA A 314 1.12 -10.98 23.30
CA ALA A 314 1.19 -12.10 22.36
C ALA A 314 0.30 -11.89 21.12
N ASN A 315 -0.90 -11.34 21.31
CA ASN A 315 -1.78 -10.95 20.22
C ASN A 315 -1.16 -9.84 19.35
N PHE A 316 -0.57 -8.82 19.97
CA PHE A 316 0.14 -7.78 19.22
C PHE A 316 1.26 -8.38 18.35
N ALA A 317 2.10 -9.24 18.92
CA ALA A 317 3.16 -9.93 18.17
C ALA A 317 2.58 -10.77 17.02
N LYS A 318 1.52 -11.55 17.28
CA LYS A 318 0.82 -12.34 16.26
C LYS A 318 0.26 -11.47 15.13
N ALA A 319 -0.33 -10.32 15.46
CA ALA A 319 -0.87 -9.39 14.46
C ALA A 319 0.25 -8.85 13.55
N VAL A 320 1.41 -8.54 14.12
CA VAL A 320 2.61 -8.15 13.36
C VAL A 320 3.10 -9.30 12.49
N GLU A 321 3.17 -10.52 13.02
CA GLU A 321 3.61 -11.71 12.26
C GLU A 321 2.72 -12.03 11.06
N GLU A 322 1.40 -12.09 11.26
CA GLU A 322 0.44 -12.29 10.17
C GLU A 322 0.52 -11.15 9.15
N GLY A 323 0.70 -9.92 9.63
CA GLY A 323 0.89 -8.76 8.79
C GLY A 323 2.21 -8.78 7.99
N LEU A 324 3.32 -9.25 8.57
CA LEU A 324 4.60 -9.43 7.86
C LEU A 324 4.47 -10.48 6.75
N LEU A 325 3.85 -11.62 7.06
CA LEU A 325 3.54 -12.65 6.06
C LEU A 325 2.74 -12.05 4.90
N LYS A 326 1.71 -11.26 5.20
CA LYS A 326 0.91 -10.56 4.19
C LYS A 326 1.74 -9.57 3.36
N ILE A 327 2.59 -8.74 3.97
CA ILE A 327 3.41 -7.76 3.22
C ILE A 327 4.39 -8.48 2.28
N MET A 328 5.05 -9.55 2.74
CA MET A 328 5.94 -10.34 1.89
C MET A 328 5.18 -11.01 0.74
N SER A 329 3.98 -11.53 1.04
CA SER A 329 3.17 -12.26 0.05
C SER A 329 2.73 -11.39 -1.11
N LYS A 330 2.64 -10.06 -0.94
CA LYS A 330 2.34 -9.10 -2.01
C LYS A 330 3.34 -9.15 -3.18
N MET A 331 4.58 -9.54 -2.91
CA MET A 331 5.64 -9.72 -3.93
C MET A 331 5.84 -11.19 -4.32
N GLY A 332 5.06 -12.11 -3.76
CA GLY A 332 5.27 -13.55 -3.91
C GLY A 332 6.45 -14.09 -3.08
N ILE A 333 6.87 -13.39 -2.02
CA ILE A 333 7.98 -13.80 -1.16
C ILE A 333 7.45 -14.66 0.00
N SER A 334 7.97 -15.87 0.15
CA SER A 334 7.54 -16.81 1.20
C SER A 334 8.41 -16.77 2.45
N VAL A 335 9.64 -16.25 2.38
CA VAL A 335 10.66 -16.44 3.43
C VAL A 335 11.24 -15.10 3.87
N ILE A 336 11.14 -14.78 5.17
CA ILE A 336 11.63 -13.51 5.73
C ILE A 336 13.14 -13.31 5.53
N ALA A 337 13.92 -14.40 5.48
CA ALA A 337 15.36 -14.33 5.23
C ALA A 337 15.68 -13.75 3.85
N SER A 338 14.84 -14.00 2.83
CA SER A 338 14.98 -13.41 1.48
C SER A 338 14.40 -12.00 1.40
N TYR A 339 13.45 -11.66 2.28
CA TYR A 339 12.88 -10.31 2.34
C TYR A 339 13.81 -9.31 3.06
N ARG A 340 14.51 -9.78 4.10
CA ARG A 340 15.40 -8.97 4.95
C ARG A 340 16.53 -8.35 4.15
N GLY A 341 16.74 -7.05 4.30
CA GLY A 341 17.74 -6.29 3.52
C GLY A 341 17.48 -6.31 2.00
N GLY A 342 16.30 -6.75 1.57
CA GLY A 342 15.92 -6.80 0.15
C GLY A 342 15.38 -5.46 -0.37
N TYR A 343 15.18 -4.47 0.50
CA TYR A 343 14.76 -3.11 0.13
C TYR A 343 13.52 -3.09 -0.78
N ASN A 344 12.51 -3.91 -0.44
CA ASN A 344 11.29 -4.11 -1.22
C ASN A 344 10.29 -2.94 -1.07
N PHE A 345 10.78 -1.71 -1.25
CA PHE A 345 10.04 -0.47 -1.13
C PHE A 345 10.46 0.54 -2.21
N GLU A 346 9.62 1.54 -2.42
CA GLU A 346 9.95 2.77 -3.14
C GLU A 346 9.88 3.96 -2.19
N ALA A 347 10.92 4.80 -2.20
CA ALA A 347 10.94 6.02 -1.42
C ALA A 347 10.25 7.17 -2.17
N LEU A 348 9.14 7.67 -1.61
CA LEU A 348 8.38 8.78 -2.16
C LEU A 348 8.61 10.05 -1.33
N GLY A 349 9.43 10.96 -1.85
CA GLY A 349 9.68 12.27 -1.23
C GLY A 349 10.83 12.29 -0.22
N LEU A 350 11.77 11.35 -0.30
CA LEU A 350 13.09 11.45 0.34
C LEU A 350 14.11 11.89 -0.70
N SER A 351 15.18 12.57 -0.28
CA SER A 351 16.21 13.02 -1.23
C SER A 351 16.96 11.83 -1.84
N ARG A 352 17.33 11.94 -3.12
CA ARG A 352 18.06 10.87 -3.84
C ARG A 352 19.40 10.56 -3.20
N SER A 353 20.10 11.58 -2.69
CA SER A 353 21.39 11.42 -2.00
C SER A 353 21.25 10.62 -0.71
N LEU A 354 20.22 10.92 0.09
CA LEU A 354 19.90 10.17 1.30
C LEU A 354 19.57 8.70 0.96
N VAL A 355 18.68 8.47 0.00
CA VAL A 355 18.29 7.11 -0.38
C VAL A 355 19.49 6.33 -0.94
N ALA A 356 20.32 6.95 -1.78
CA ALA A 356 21.50 6.30 -2.34
C ALA A 356 22.53 5.91 -1.28
N ASP A 357 22.73 6.71 -0.22
CA ASP A 357 23.73 6.41 0.80
C ASP A 357 23.22 5.44 1.88
N PHE A 358 21.97 5.57 2.32
CA PHE A 358 21.44 4.77 3.44
C PHE A 358 20.58 3.58 3.00
N PHE A 359 20.01 3.61 1.79
CA PHE A 359 19.10 2.59 1.25
C PHE A 359 19.39 2.27 -0.24
N PRO A 360 20.62 1.88 -0.61
CA PRO A 360 21.16 2.06 -1.96
C PRO A 360 20.33 1.48 -3.13
N PRO A 361 19.71 0.28 -3.05
CA PRO A 361 18.98 -0.29 -4.18
C PRO A 361 17.52 0.21 -4.30
N MET A 362 17.02 1.04 -3.37
CA MET A 362 15.67 1.59 -3.48
C MET A 362 15.60 2.72 -4.51
N SER A 363 14.47 2.82 -5.21
CA SER A 363 14.18 3.96 -6.06
C SER A 363 13.67 5.16 -5.24
N SER A 364 14.05 6.37 -5.66
CA SER A 364 13.45 7.62 -5.21
C SER A 364 13.34 8.60 -6.37
N ARG A 365 12.33 8.37 -7.20
CA ARG A 365 12.15 9.13 -8.45
C ARG A 365 11.81 10.59 -8.18
N ILE A 366 11.00 10.83 -7.15
CA ILE A 366 10.68 12.17 -6.67
C ILE A 366 11.54 12.43 -5.44
N SER A 367 12.61 13.19 -5.64
CA SER A 367 13.49 13.68 -4.57
C SER A 367 12.68 14.53 -3.59
N GLY A 368 13.14 14.71 -2.36
CA GLY A 368 12.46 15.54 -1.37
C GLY A 368 13.27 15.76 -0.10
N LEU A 369 12.75 15.26 1.02
CA LEU A 369 13.29 15.49 2.36
C LEU A 369 14.69 14.85 2.53
N GLY A 370 15.69 15.67 2.86
CA GLY A 370 17.04 15.22 3.21
C GLY A 370 17.31 15.14 4.72
N LEU A 371 18.58 14.95 5.09
CA LEU A 371 18.99 14.80 6.48
C LEU A 371 18.68 16.04 7.33
N LYS A 372 18.89 17.25 6.77
CA LYS A 372 18.60 18.50 7.48
C LYS A 372 17.11 18.62 7.83
N GLY A 373 16.23 18.37 6.85
CA GLY A 373 14.79 18.40 7.07
C GLY A 373 14.31 17.34 8.07
N ILE A 374 14.90 16.14 8.05
CA ILE A 374 14.63 15.10 9.05
C ILE A 374 15.07 15.57 10.45
N ALA A 375 16.30 16.07 10.58
CA ALA A 375 16.85 16.56 11.84
C ALA A 375 15.95 17.65 12.44
N THR A 376 15.60 18.67 11.66
CA THR A 376 14.70 19.75 12.10
C THR A 376 13.38 19.20 12.62
N ARG A 377 12.73 18.29 11.88
CA ARG A 377 11.44 17.71 12.26
C ARG A 377 11.51 16.89 13.54
N VAL A 378 12.57 16.10 13.72
CA VAL A 378 12.78 15.27 14.91
C VAL A 378 13.09 16.12 16.14
N ILE A 379 13.95 17.14 16.00
CA ILE A 379 14.24 18.12 17.06
C ILE A 379 12.94 18.84 17.48
N ASP A 380 12.12 19.24 16.53
CA ASP A 380 10.88 19.96 16.80
C ASP A 380 9.85 19.10 17.56
N MET A 381 9.78 17.80 17.25
CA MET A 381 8.95 16.84 17.98
C MET A 381 9.48 16.52 19.38
N HIS A 382 10.80 16.43 19.53
CA HIS A 382 11.47 16.25 20.82
C HIS A 382 11.21 17.45 21.75
N ASN A 383 11.44 18.68 21.26
CA ASN A 383 11.13 19.90 22.00
C ASN A 383 9.67 19.94 22.47
N LYS A 384 8.72 19.56 21.60
CA LYS A 384 7.29 19.52 21.97
C LYS A 384 6.99 18.49 23.06
N ALA A 385 7.66 17.34 23.05
CA ALA A 385 7.46 16.29 24.05
C ALA A 385 8.02 16.66 25.43
N TYR A 386 9.11 17.42 25.49
CA TYR A 386 9.72 17.87 26.75
C TYR A 386 9.29 19.26 27.21
N ALA A 387 8.52 20.01 26.39
CA ALA A 387 8.06 21.36 26.74
C ALA A 387 7.15 21.44 27.98
N ASN A 388 6.47 20.35 28.35
CA ASN A 388 5.57 20.31 29.51
C ASN A 388 5.75 19.01 30.30
N ASP A 389 5.43 19.05 31.60
CA ASP A 389 5.45 17.87 32.47
C ASP A 389 4.30 16.90 32.20
N ASP A 390 3.13 17.43 31.81
CA ASP A 390 1.96 16.62 31.45
C ASP A 390 1.83 16.51 29.93
N VAL A 391 1.99 15.29 29.42
CA VAL A 391 2.03 14.99 27.99
C VAL A 391 0.76 14.25 27.58
N HIS A 392 0.02 14.83 26.64
CA HIS A 392 -1.19 14.25 26.06
C HIS A 392 -1.00 14.06 24.56
N LEU A 393 -1.38 12.88 24.07
CA LEU A 393 -1.39 12.62 22.64
C LEU A 393 -2.48 13.44 21.95
N PRO A 394 -2.21 14.03 20.77
CA PRO A 394 -3.24 14.66 19.99
C PRO A 394 -4.28 13.62 19.52
N VAL A 395 -5.48 14.09 19.19
CA VAL A 395 -6.59 13.21 18.77
C VAL A 395 -6.25 12.41 17.50
N GLY A 396 -5.44 12.99 16.61
CA GLY A 396 -5.16 12.44 15.28
C GLY A 396 -6.15 12.92 14.23
N GLY A 397 -6.23 12.19 13.13
CA GLY A 397 -7.02 12.52 11.95
C GLY A 397 -6.32 12.15 10.65
N PHE A 398 -5.52 11.10 10.66
CA PHE A 398 -4.83 10.52 9.50
C PHE A 398 -5.70 9.43 8.84
N PHE A 399 -6.36 8.58 9.62
CA PHE A 399 -7.25 7.53 9.08
C PHE A 399 -8.65 8.06 8.78
N ARG A 400 -9.08 9.10 9.49
CA ARG A 400 -10.38 9.76 9.29
C ARG A 400 -10.27 11.26 9.51
N TYR A 401 -10.93 12.02 8.64
CA TYR A 401 -10.99 13.48 8.77
C TYR A 401 -11.52 13.91 10.14
N ARG A 402 -10.77 14.81 10.78
CA ARG A 402 -11.16 15.57 11.97
C ARG A 402 -10.76 17.02 11.75
N LYS A 403 -11.58 17.97 12.22
CA LYS A 403 -11.34 19.41 12.03
C LYS A 403 -9.97 19.88 12.57
N SER A 404 -9.48 19.26 13.64
CA SER A 404 -8.18 19.55 14.25
C SER A 404 -7.03 18.69 13.73
N GLY A 405 -7.31 17.74 12.83
CA GLY A 405 -6.41 16.67 12.39
C GLY A 405 -5.58 17.00 11.15
N GLU A 406 -5.26 15.96 10.38
CA GLU A 406 -4.62 16.10 9.06
C GLU A 406 -5.64 16.61 8.05
N ARG A 407 -5.13 17.25 6.99
CA ARG A 407 -5.96 17.60 5.83
C ARG A 407 -6.40 16.33 5.09
N HIS A 408 -7.57 16.39 4.48
CA HIS A 408 -8.09 15.34 3.61
C HIS A 408 -8.59 15.98 2.32
N ALA A 409 -8.37 15.31 1.19
CA ALA A 409 -8.82 15.77 -0.11
C ALA A 409 -10.35 15.86 -0.23
N PHE A 410 -11.09 15.21 0.68
CA PHE A 410 -12.52 15.39 0.91
C PHE A 410 -12.79 15.73 2.38
N ASP A 411 -13.13 16.99 2.64
CA ASP A 411 -13.67 17.42 3.93
C ASP A 411 -15.20 17.61 3.89
N GLY A 412 -15.81 17.92 5.04
CA GLY A 412 -17.25 18.12 5.14
C GLY A 412 -17.80 19.28 4.30
N GLN A 413 -17.03 20.36 4.11
CA GLN A 413 -17.46 21.51 3.31
C GLN A 413 -17.42 21.17 1.82
N MET A 414 -16.36 20.50 1.37
CA MET A 414 -16.21 20.04 -0.01
C MET A 414 -17.28 19.01 -0.39
N ILE A 415 -17.57 18.06 0.51
CA ILE A 415 -18.63 17.07 0.32
C ILE A 415 -19.99 17.76 0.12
N HIS A 416 -20.34 18.68 1.02
CA HIS A 416 -21.59 19.41 0.95
C HIS A 416 -21.69 20.27 -0.33
N ALA A 417 -20.61 20.98 -0.70
CA ALA A 417 -20.58 21.80 -1.91
C ALA A 417 -20.77 20.97 -3.18
N MET A 418 -20.11 19.79 -3.27
CA MET A 418 -20.27 18.90 -4.42
C MET A 418 -21.68 18.30 -4.49
N GLN A 419 -22.22 17.83 -3.37
CA GLN A 419 -23.59 17.32 -3.30
C GLN A 419 -24.60 18.37 -3.74
N HIS A 420 -24.48 19.60 -3.22
CA HIS A 420 -25.35 20.71 -3.61
C HIS A 420 -25.25 21.05 -5.11
N ALA A 421 -24.05 21.02 -5.69
CA ALA A 421 -23.86 21.24 -7.13
C ALA A 421 -24.51 20.14 -7.99
N CYS A 422 -24.43 18.88 -7.55
CA CYS A 422 -25.06 17.76 -8.25
C CYS A 422 -26.59 17.74 -8.07
N ASP A 423 -27.10 18.13 -6.90
CA ASP A 423 -28.53 18.19 -6.61
C ASP A 423 -29.22 19.34 -7.37
N SER A 424 -28.59 20.51 -7.43
CA SER A 424 -29.14 21.70 -8.10
C SER A 424 -28.91 21.73 -9.61
N GLY A 425 -27.94 20.95 -10.12
CA GLY A 425 -27.47 21.05 -11.50
C GLY A 425 -26.78 22.38 -11.83
N SER A 426 -26.45 23.21 -10.82
CA SER A 426 -25.84 24.52 -11.02
C SER A 426 -24.33 24.40 -11.21
N PHE A 427 -23.85 24.73 -12.41
CA PHE A 427 -22.42 24.78 -12.70
C PHE A 427 -21.69 25.87 -11.91
N GLU A 428 -22.36 26.99 -11.57
CA GLU A 428 -21.79 28.00 -10.68
C GLU A 428 -21.57 27.45 -9.25
N SER A 429 -22.45 26.57 -8.77
CA SER A 429 -22.22 25.85 -7.51
C SER A 429 -21.05 24.86 -7.64
N TRP A 430 -20.86 24.24 -8.81
CA TRP A 430 -19.69 23.41 -9.08
C TRP A 430 -18.39 24.20 -9.08
N LYS A 431 -18.33 25.39 -9.69
CA LYS A 431 -17.16 26.27 -9.64
C LYS A 431 -16.77 26.67 -8.21
N LYS A 432 -17.76 26.86 -7.33
CA LYS A 432 -17.50 27.08 -5.90
C LYS A 432 -16.86 25.84 -5.27
N TYR A 433 -17.35 24.65 -5.59
CA TYR A 433 -16.73 23.40 -5.15
C TYR A 433 -15.28 23.25 -5.67
N SER A 434 -15.05 23.42 -6.97
CA SER A 434 -13.71 23.28 -7.54
C SER A 434 -12.73 24.34 -7.01
N SER A 435 -13.21 25.56 -6.77
CA SER A 435 -12.42 26.61 -6.11
C SER A 435 -12.03 26.23 -4.67
N LEU A 436 -12.93 25.65 -3.88
CA LEU A 436 -12.60 25.12 -2.54
C LEU A 436 -11.55 24.01 -2.62
N VAL A 437 -11.67 23.11 -3.61
CA VAL A 437 -10.69 22.05 -3.84
C VAL A 437 -9.31 22.62 -4.19
N ASN A 438 -9.25 23.62 -5.08
CA ASN A 438 -7.99 24.26 -5.47
C ASN A 438 -7.37 25.11 -4.34
N GLY A 439 -8.21 25.65 -3.45
CA GLY A 439 -7.77 26.47 -2.31
C GLY A 439 -7.27 25.72 -1.08
N GLN A 440 -7.36 24.37 -1.04
CA GLN A 440 -7.00 23.58 0.14
C GLN A 440 -5.48 23.42 0.39
N GLY A 441 -4.68 23.82 -0.59
CA GLY A 441 -3.25 23.57 -0.66
C GLY A 441 -2.89 22.15 -1.11
N PRO A 442 -1.59 21.83 -1.23
CA PRO A 442 -1.15 20.57 -1.84
C PRO A 442 -1.50 19.33 -1.02
N VAL A 443 -2.09 18.33 -1.68
CA VAL A 443 -2.36 16.98 -1.14
C VAL A 443 -1.66 15.93 -2.01
N ASN A 444 -1.68 16.11 -3.33
CA ASN A 444 -1.11 15.21 -4.33
C ASN A 444 -0.01 15.91 -5.14
N LEU A 445 0.78 15.15 -5.90
CA LEU A 445 1.84 15.70 -6.75
C LEU A 445 1.30 16.69 -7.79
N ARG A 446 0.11 16.43 -8.34
CA ARG A 446 -0.56 17.33 -9.29
C ARG A 446 -0.94 18.70 -8.75
N ASP A 447 -0.96 18.87 -7.43
CA ASP A 447 -1.22 20.16 -6.79
C ASP A 447 0.05 21.05 -6.77
N LEU A 448 1.21 20.50 -7.15
CA LEU A 448 2.47 21.24 -7.31
C LEU A 448 2.72 21.69 -8.75
N MET A 449 1.85 21.30 -9.68
CA MET A 449 1.95 21.62 -11.10
C MET A 449 0.92 22.68 -11.46
N GLU A 450 1.19 23.51 -12.46
CA GLU A 450 0.21 24.39 -13.11
C GLU A 450 0.26 24.26 -14.63
N PHE A 451 -0.83 24.70 -15.26
CA PHE A 451 -0.91 24.78 -16.71
C PHE A 451 -0.10 25.96 -17.25
N LYS A 452 0.68 25.70 -18.30
CA LYS A 452 1.33 26.72 -19.10
C LYS A 452 0.45 27.03 -20.32
N PRO A 453 -0.01 28.28 -20.49
CA PRO A 453 -0.70 28.68 -21.71
C PRO A 453 0.22 28.48 -22.92
N ALA A 454 -0.28 27.81 -23.96
CA ALA A 454 0.46 27.62 -25.21
C ALA A 454 -0.05 28.51 -26.33
N ASP A 455 -1.37 28.64 -26.44
CA ASP A 455 -2.04 29.40 -27.49
C ASP A 455 -2.96 30.47 -26.90
N ALA A 456 -3.44 31.38 -27.76
CA ALA A 456 -4.46 32.34 -27.37
C ALA A 456 -5.76 31.60 -27.00
N PRO A 457 -6.48 32.01 -25.93
CA PRO A 457 -7.75 31.40 -25.57
C PRO A 457 -8.73 31.33 -26.73
N VAL A 458 -9.51 30.25 -26.79
CA VAL A 458 -10.55 30.04 -27.82
C VAL A 458 -11.93 30.16 -27.19
N GLU A 459 -12.92 30.54 -28.01
CA GLU A 459 -14.33 30.52 -27.59
C GLU A 459 -14.75 29.10 -27.18
N ILE A 460 -15.44 28.99 -26.04
CA ILE A 460 -15.85 27.69 -25.47
C ILE A 460 -16.72 26.88 -26.42
N ASP A 461 -17.51 27.54 -27.26
CA ASP A 461 -18.36 26.91 -28.28
C ASP A 461 -17.58 26.17 -29.37
N ARG A 462 -16.29 26.47 -29.53
CA ARG A 462 -15.38 25.75 -30.44
C ARG A 462 -14.78 24.50 -29.81
N VAL A 463 -14.84 24.37 -28.49
CA VAL A 463 -14.35 23.19 -27.78
C VAL A 463 -15.32 22.03 -27.96
N GLU A 464 -14.79 20.82 -28.06
CA GLU A 464 -15.58 19.60 -28.18
C GLU A 464 -16.72 19.54 -27.14
N SER A 465 -17.84 18.92 -27.53
CA SER A 465 -19.04 18.93 -26.72
C SER A 465 -18.85 18.14 -25.43
N ILE A 466 -19.64 18.52 -24.42
CA ILE A 466 -19.80 17.78 -23.16
C ILE A 466 -20.05 16.29 -23.42
N THR A 467 -20.90 15.96 -24.40
CA THR A 467 -21.22 14.57 -24.77
C THR A 467 -19.99 13.78 -25.18
N ASN A 468 -19.05 14.38 -25.92
CA ASN A 468 -17.83 13.70 -26.35
C ASN A 468 -16.86 13.50 -25.19
N ILE A 469 -16.73 14.49 -24.30
CA ILE A 469 -15.85 14.39 -23.12
C ILE A 469 -16.38 13.33 -22.14
N ARG A 470 -17.69 13.32 -21.86
CA ARG A 470 -18.27 12.35 -20.92
C ARG A 470 -18.06 10.89 -21.33
N LYS A 471 -17.97 10.59 -22.63
CA LYS A 471 -17.67 9.23 -23.12
C LYS A 471 -16.28 8.72 -22.69
N ARG A 472 -15.36 9.64 -22.35
CA ARG A 472 -14.03 9.31 -21.80
C ARG A 472 -14.03 9.18 -20.28
N LEU A 473 -15.12 9.57 -19.61
CA LEU A 473 -15.27 9.43 -18.17
C LEU A 473 -15.94 8.08 -17.87
N VAL A 474 -15.39 7.34 -16.91
CA VAL A 474 -15.84 5.99 -16.55
C VAL A 474 -16.17 5.94 -15.07
N SER A 475 -17.24 5.25 -14.69
CA SER A 475 -17.48 4.88 -13.30
C SER A 475 -16.74 3.57 -13.00
N PRO A 476 -15.72 3.55 -12.13
CA PRO A 476 -14.88 2.36 -11.89
C PRO A 476 -15.65 1.18 -11.27
N GLY A 477 -15.07 -0.02 -11.37
CA GLY A 477 -15.66 -1.23 -10.80
C GLY A 477 -15.73 -1.20 -9.28
N ILE A 478 -16.96 -1.11 -8.74
CA ILE A 478 -17.22 -1.20 -7.30
C ILE A 478 -18.28 -2.28 -7.09
N SER A 479 -17.87 -3.41 -6.52
CA SER A 479 -18.70 -4.62 -6.51
C SER A 479 -20.07 -4.43 -5.86
N LEU A 480 -21.10 -5.04 -6.46
CA LEU A 480 -22.33 -5.38 -5.77
C LEU A 480 -22.01 -6.26 -4.55
N GLY A 481 -22.43 -5.82 -3.37
CA GLY A 481 -22.02 -6.36 -2.07
C GLY A 481 -21.19 -5.36 -1.28
N ALA A 482 -20.19 -4.71 -1.91
CA ALA A 482 -19.56 -3.54 -1.32
C ALA A 482 -20.56 -2.36 -1.31
N LEU A 483 -21.14 -2.08 -2.48
CA LEU A 483 -22.29 -1.19 -2.63
C LEU A 483 -23.61 -1.92 -2.39
N SER A 484 -24.63 -1.17 -2.00
CA SER A 484 -26.01 -1.63 -2.05
C SER A 484 -26.45 -1.89 -3.50
N PRO A 485 -27.46 -2.75 -3.72
CA PRO A 485 -28.06 -2.96 -5.04
C PRO A 485 -28.52 -1.65 -5.69
N GLU A 486 -29.08 -0.74 -4.88
CA GLU A 486 -29.59 0.57 -5.31
C GLU A 486 -28.44 1.43 -5.85
N ALA A 487 -27.39 1.66 -5.07
CA ALA A 487 -26.26 2.49 -5.48
C ALA A 487 -25.55 1.93 -6.73
N HIS A 488 -25.41 0.61 -6.82
CA HIS A 488 -24.80 -0.03 -7.98
C HIS A 488 -25.67 0.11 -9.24
N GLU A 489 -26.99 0.01 -9.13
CA GLU A 489 -27.90 0.22 -10.26
C GLU A 489 -27.86 1.67 -10.72
N THR A 490 -27.90 2.60 -9.77
CA THR A 490 -27.89 4.04 -10.02
C THR A 490 -26.70 4.45 -10.88
N LEU A 491 -25.50 3.94 -10.58
CA LEU A 491 -24.30 4.19 -11.38
C LEU A 491 -24.47 3.67 -12.82
N SER A 492 -24.95 2.45 -12.98
CA SER A 492 -25.07 1.83 -14.31
C SER A 492 -26.09 2.55 -15.18
N ILE A 493 -27.25 2.88 -14.61
CA ILE A 493 -28.27 3.69 -15.30
C ILE A 493 -27.71 5.06 -15.69
N ALA A 494 -27.04 5.75 -14.77
CA ALA A 494 -26.50 7.09 -15.03
C ALA A 494 -25.50 7.08 -16.18
N MET A 495 -24.55 6.16 -16.18
CA MET A 495 -23.50 6.08 -17.20
C MET A 495 -24.08 5.72 -18.56
N ASN A 496 -25.02 4.76 -18.61
CA ASN A 496 -25.69 4.37 -19.85
C ASN A 496 -26.52 5.52 -20.46
N ARG A 497 -27.22 6.31 -19.63
CA ARG A 497 -27.99 7.48 -20.11
C ARG A 497 -27.14 8.52 -20.85
N ILE A 498 -25.86 8.62 -20.52
CA ILE A 498 -24.93 9.59 -21.14
C ILE A 498 -23.99 8.94 -22.18
N GLY A 499 -24.20 7.66 -22.49
CA GLY A 499 -23.36 6.90 -23.42
C GLY A 499 -21.93 6.68 -22.94
N ALA A 500 -21.71 6.73 -21.62
CA ALA A 500 -20.44 6.44 -20.97
C ALA A 500 -20.50 5.03 -20.35
N LYS A 501 -19.44 4.64 -19.64
CA LYS A 501 -19.30 3.25 -19.12
C LYS A 501 -19.31 3.22 -17.60
N SER A 502 -20.08 2.30 -17.03
CA SER A 502 -19.91 1.81 -15.65
C SER A 502 -19.30 0.42 -15.65
N ASP A 503 -18.68 0.05 -14.55
CA ASP A 503 -18.06 -1.25 -14.33
C ASP A 503 -18.71 -1.98 -13.15
N SER A 504 -19.02 -3.27 -13.34
CA SER A 504 -19.67 -4.13 -12.35
C SER A 504 -18.83 -4.41 -11.10
N GLY A 505 -17.51 -4.25 -11.19
CA GLY A 505 -16.57 -4.68 -10.17
C GLY A 505 -16.59 -6.20 -9.91
N GLU A 506 -15.90 -6.62 -8.84
CA GLU A 506 -15.60 -8.03 -8.53
C GLU A 506 -16.79 -8.86 -7.99
N GLY A 507 -18.02 -8.34 -8.06
CA GLY A 507 -19.17 -8.89 -7.34
C GLY A 507 -20.09 -9.81 -8.13
N GLY A 508 -19.87 -9.94 -9.44
CA GLY A 508 -20.89 -10.41 -10.37
C GLY A 508 -21.98 -9.36 -10.61
N GLU A 509 -22.91 -9.67 -11.49
CA GLU A 509 -24.08 -8.82 -11.77
C GLU A 509 -25.33 -9.69 -11.91
N ASP A 510 -26.49 -9.17 -11.48
CA ASP A 510 -27.75 -9.91 -11.60
C ASP A 510 -28.19 -9.97 -13.08
N PRO A 511 -28.39 -11.17 -13.68
CA PRO A 511 -28.84 -11.29 -15.07
C PRO A 511 -30.16 -10.60 -15.38
N ALA A 512 -31.00 -10.33 -14.37
CA ALA A 512 -32.19 -9.51 -14.55
C ALA A 512 -31.89 -8.09 -15.06
N ARG A 513 -30.64 -7.62 -14.94
CA ARG A 513 -30.19 -6.31 -15.44
C ARG A 513 -29.80 -6.30 -16.91
N PHE A 514 -29.68 -7.45 -17.57
CA PHE A 514 -29.30 -7.53 -18.99
C PHE A 514 -30.43 -7.10 -19.94
N LYS A 515 -31.56 -6.66 -19.40
CA LYS A 515 -32.70 -6.13 -20.15
C LYS A 515 -32.97 -4.70 -19.72
N LEU A 516 -33.39 -3.89 -20.69
CA LEU A 516 -33.91 -2.56 -20.41
C LEU A 516 -35.12 -2.64 -19.47
N ARG A 517 -35.21 -1.67 -18.57
CA ARG A 517 -36.39 -1.43 -17.76
C ARG A 517 -37.52 -0.88 -18.65
N GLU A 518 -38.76 -0.95 -18.17
CA GLU A 518 -39.94 -0.44 -18.90
C GLU A 518 -39.85 1.06 -19.22
N ASN A 519 -39.14 1.83 -18.38
CA ASN A 519 -38.89 3.26 -18.59
C ASN A 519 -37.73 3.56 -19.55
N GLY A 520 -37.12 2.54 -20.16
CA GLY A 520 -35.98 2.66 -21.07
C GLY A 520 -34.60 2.71 -20.40
N ASP A 521 -34.52 2.70 -19.07
CA ASP A 521 -33.23 2.67 -18.37
C ASP A 521 -32.51 1.35 -18.59
N ASN A 522 -31.20 1.43 -18.80
CA ASN A 522 -30.32 0.27 -18.87
C ASN A 522 -29.58 0.10 -17.53
N PRO A 523 -29.91 -0.94 -16.72
CA PRO A 523 -29.25 -1.18 -15.44
C PRO A 523 -28.00 -2.06 -15.56
N SER A 524 -27.64 -2.56 -16.75
CA SER A 524 -26.45 -3.39 -16.98
C SER A 524 -25.18 -2.54 -17.05
N SER A 525 -24.10 -3.00 -16.42
CA SER A 525 -22.79 -2.32 -16.57
C SER A 525 -22.17 -2.58 -17.94
N ALA A 526 -21.66 -1.54 -18.61
CA ALA A 526 -21.00 -1.72 -19.92
C ALA A 526 -19.64 -2.45 -19.81
N ILE A 527 -18.96 -2.29 -18.67
CA ILE A 527 -17.72 -3.00 -18.34
C ILE A 527 -18.03 -4.10 -17.33
N LYS A 528 -17.48 -5.30 -17.54
CA LYS A 528 -17.60 -6.43 -16.62
C LYS A 528 -16.23 -6.84 -16.11
N GLN A 529 -16.04 -6.83 -14.81
CA GLN A 529 -14.75 -7.18 -14.22
C GLN A 529 -14.58 -8.69 -14.04
N ILE A 530 -13.37 -9.19 -14.25
CA ILE A 530 -12.92 -10.49 -13.75
C ILE A 530 -11.80 -10.28 -12.74
N ALA A 531 -11.97 -10.86 -11.55
CA ALA A 531 -11.01 -10.78 -10.45
C ALA A 531 -10.67 -12.20 -9.95
N SER A 532 -9.66 -12.31 -9.09
CA SER A 532 -9.13 -13.60 -8.61
C SER A 532 -10.18 -14.58 -8.08
N GLY A 533 -11.22 -14.11 -7.39
CA GLY A 533 -12.30 -14.97 -6.87
C GLY A 533 -13.29 -15.48 -7.92
N ARG A 534 -13.27 -14.94 -9.15
CA ARG A 534 -14.21 -15.25 -10.26
C ARG A 534 -15.69 -15.24 -9.84
N PHE A 535 -16.05 -14.41 -8.86
CA PHE A 535 -17.42 -14.30 -8.40
C PHE A 535 -18.36 -13.81 -9.51
N GLY A 536 -19.43 -14.58 -9.77
CA GLY A 536 -20.43 -14.26 -10.78
C GLY A 536 -19.92 -14.26 -12.23
N VAL A 537 -18.72 -14.78 -12.49
CA VAL A 537 -18.17 -14.88 -13.85
C VAL A 537 -18.78 -16.10 -14.55
N THR A 538 -19.73 -15.84 -15.45
CA THR A 538 -20.43 -16.84 -16.25
C THR A 538 -20.30 -16.51 -17.75
N ALA A 539 -20.59 -17.47 -18.63
CA ALA A 539 -20.60 -17.22 -20.07
C ALA A 539 -21.57 -16.09 -20.48
N GLU A 540 -22.75 -16.05 -19.84
CA GLU A 540 -23.75 -15.00 -20.05
C GLU A 540 -23.24 -13.63 -19.55
N TYR A 541 -22.62 -13.58 -18.36
CA TYR A 541 -22.02 -12.36 -17.82
C TYR A 541 -20.94 -11.78 -18.75
N LEU A 542 -20.05 -12.63 -19.26
CA LEU A 542 -18.97 -12.23 -20.17
C LEU A 542 -19.49 -11.77 -21.54
N ASN A 543 -20.65 -12.24 -21.97
CA ASN A 543 -21.28 -11.84 -23.24
C ASN A 543 -22.20 -10.60 -23.12
N ASN A 544 -22.50 -10.12 -21.92
CA ASN A 544 -23.35 -8.96 -21.70
C ASN A 544 -22.55 -7.69 -21.35
N CYS A 545 -21.56 -7.37 -22.18
CA CYS A 545 -20.70 -6.20 -22.01
C CYS A 545 -19.98 -5.77 -23.28
N GLU A 546 -19.47 -4.54 -23.26
CA GLU A 546 -18.64 -3.95 -24.33
C GLU A 546 -17.14 -4.06 -24.02
N GLU A 547 -16.79 -4.27 -22.75
CA GLU A 547 -15.41 -4.33 -22.29
C GLU A 547 -15.32 -5.24 -21.05
N ILE A 548 -14.27 -6.07 -20.99
CA ILE A 548 -13.98 -6.95 -19.86
C ILE A 548 -12.71 -6.44 -19.17
N GLU A 549 -12.79 -6.17 -17.87
CA GLU A 549 -11.63 -5.70 -17.10
C GLU A 549 -10.99 -6.84 -16.30
N ILE A 550 -9.76 -7.21 -16.64
CA ILE A 550 -8.91 -8.08 -15.83
C ILE A 550 -8.36 -7.26 -14.67
N LYS A 551 -8.91 -7.47 -13.48
CA LYS A 551 -8.45 -6.81 -12.26
C LYS A 551 -7.27 -7.53 -11.66
N VAL A 552 -6.06 -7.14 -12.07
CA VAL A 552 -4.82 -7.64 -11.45
C VAL A 552 -4.64 -7.06 -10.06
N ALA A 553 -4.92 -5.76 -9.87
CA ALA A 553 -4.78 -5.09 -8.57
C ALA A 553 -5.70 -3.87 -8.42
N GLN A 554 -5.76 -3.28 -7.22
CA GLN A 554 -6.42 -2.00 -6.95
C GLN A 554 -5.59 -1.14 -5.99
N GLY A 555 -5.63 0.19 -6.15
CA GLY A 555 -4.74 1.12 -5.43
C GLY A 555 -4.80 1.03 -3.89
N ALA A 556 -5.98 0.74 -3.33
CA ALA A 556 -6.16 0.63 -1.87
C ALA A 556 -5.54 -0.61 -1.22
N LYS A 557 -5.28 -1.66 -2.01
CA LYS A 557 -4.69 -2.92 -1.55
C LYS A 557 -4.02 -3.71 -2.67
N PRO A 558 -2.92 -3.19 -3.22
CA PRO A 558 -2.15 -3.90 -4.23
C PRO A 558 -1.49 -5.15 -3.63
N GLY A 559 -1.35 -6.20 -4.43
CA GLY A 559 -0.80 -7.49 -4.00
C GLY A 559 -1.73 -8.30 -3.09
N GLU A 560 -3.00 -7.92 -2.97
CA GLU A 560 -4.01 -8.58 -2.14
C GLU A 560 -5.35 -8.75 -2.88
N GLY A 561 -6.20 -9.65 -2.38
CA GLY A 561 -7.52 -9.93 -2.94
C GLY A 561 -8.65 -9.00 -2.45
N GLY A 562 -9.77 -9.06 -3.17
CA GLY A 562 -11.06 -8.50 -2.74
C GLY A 562 -11.49 -9.00 -1.35
N GLN A 563 -12.17 -8.16 -0.57
CA GLN A 563 -12.66 -8.50 0.76
C GLN A 563 -14.11 -8.04 0.90
N LEU A 564 -14.99 -8.98 1.26
CA LEU A 564 -16.37 -8.70 1.63
C LEU A 564 -16.68 -9.37 2.99
N PRO A 565 -16.87 -8.59 4.07
CA PRO A 565 -17.24 -9.12 5.38
C PRO A 565 -18.51 -9.98 5.31
N GLY A 566 -18.53 -11.12 6.01
CA GLY A 566 -19.64 -12.07 5.98
C GLY A 566 -21.00 -11.48 6.35
N ILE A 567 -21.00 -10.45 7.21
CA ILE A 567 -22.21 -9.67 7.56
C ILE A 567 -22.86 -8.94 6.37
N LYS A 568 -22.16 -8.82 5.23
CA LYS A 568 -22.64 -8.25 3.97
C LYS A 568 -22.95 -9.31 2.91
N VAL A 569 -22.79 -10.60 3.24
CA VAL A 569 -23.05 -11.71 2.33
C VAL A 569 -24.45 -12.24 2.64
N ASP A 570 -25.47 -11.48 2.26
CA ASP A 570 -26.86 -11.90 2.36
C ASP A 570 -27.21 -12.96 1.29
N SER A 571 -28.48 -13.36 1.22
CA SER A 571 -28.94 -14.37 0.26
C SER A 571 -28.80 -13.92 -1.20
N LEU A 572 -28.99 -12.63 -1.50
CA LEU A 572 -28.82 -12.08 -2.84
C LEU A 572 -27.35 -12.15 -3.26
N ILE A 573 -26.45 -11.63 -2.42
CA ILE A 573 -25.02 -11.62 -2.68
C ILE A 573 -24.48 -13.05 -2.80
N ALA A 574 -24.88 -13.95 -1.89
CA ALA A 574 -24.47 -15.35 -1.93
C ALA A 574 -24.91 -16.04 -3.21
N ARG A 575 -26.16 -15.81 -3.65
CA ARG A 575 -26.68 -16.36 -4.91
C ARG A 575 -25.87 -15.88 -6.12
N LEU A 576 -25.63 -14.57 -6.22
CA LEU A 576 -24.89 -13.97 -7.35
C LEU A 576 -23.43 -14.44 -7.41
N ARG A 577 -22.82 -14.68 -6.25
CA ARG A 577 -21.42 -15.10 -6.15
C ARG A 577 -21.23 -16.62 -6.10
N HIS A 578 -22.31 -17.39 -6.13
CA HIS A 578 -22.31 -18.84 -5.88
C HIS A 578 -21.56 -19.20 -4.59
N SER A 579 -21.78 -18.41 -3.53
CA SER A 579 -21.13 -18.56 -2.23
C SER A 579 -22.14 -18.91 -1.13
N THR A 580 -21.65 -19.07 0.10
CA THR A 580 -22.49 -19.38 1.26
C THR A 580 -22.92 -18.10 1.99
N PRO A 581 -24.23 -17.91 2.28
CA PRO A 581 -24.70 -16.76 3.07
C PRO A 581 -23.98 -16.64 4.42
N GLY A 582 -23.66 -15.41 4.81
CA GLY A 582 -23.00 -15.07 6.09
C GLY A 582 -21.50 -15.35 6.14
N VAL A 583 -20.92 -16.01 5.14
CA VAL A 583 -19.49 -16.36 5.12
C VAL A 583 -18.67 -15.22 4.51
N THR A 584 -17.62 -14.78 5.21
CA THR A 584 -16.69 -13.75 4.71
C THR A 584 -16.00 -14.23 3.43
N LEU A 585 -16.03 -13.39 2.40
CA LEU A 585 -15.35 -13.64 1.13
C LEU A 585 -14.05 -12.86 1.08
N ILE A 586 -12.93 -13.55 1.28
CA ILE A 586 -11.58 -13.02 1.01
C ILE A 586 -11.13 -13.69 -0.29
N SER A 587 -11.00 -12.93 -1.37
CA SER A 587 -10.52 -13.49 -2.64
C SER A 587 -9.03 -13.87 -2.50
N PRO A 588 -8.55 -14.89 -3.25
CA PRO A 588 -7.11 -15.13 -3.35
C PRO A 588 -6.38 -13.84 -3.79
N PRO A 589 -5.17 -13.56 -3.31
CA PRO A 589 -4.38 -12.46 -3.86
C PRO A 589 -4.08 -12.61 -5.35
N PRO A 590 -3.63 -13.77 -5.86
CA PRO A 590 -3.36 -13.94 -7.28
C PRO A 590 -4.60 -14.39 -8.06
N HIS A 591 -4.59 -14.14 -9.36
CA HIS A 591 -5.34 -14.95 -10.31
C HIS A 591 -4.62 -16.30 -10.44
N HIS A 592 -5.28 -17.42 -10.14
CA HIS A 592 -4.67 -18.76 -10.22
C HIS A 592 -4.40 -19.23 -11.66
N ASP A 593 -4.87 -18.48 -12.64
CA ASP A 593 -4.63 -18.63 -14.08
C ASP A 593 -3.76 -17.49 -14.64
N ILE A 594 -3.08 -16.71 -13.79
CA ILE A 594 -2.08 -15.70 -14.19
C ILE A 594 -0.87 -15.77 -13.25
N TYR A 595 0.13 -16.60 -13.59
CA TYR A 595 1.39 -16.69 -12.85
C TYR A 595 2.57 -16.05 -13.59
N SER A 596 2.32 -15.54 -14.80
CA SER A 596 3.30 -14.95 -15.69
C SER A 596 2.62 -14.07 -16.74
N ILE A 597 3.42 -13.40 -17.58
CA ILE A 597 2.88 -12.58 -18.67
C ILE A 597 2.23 -13.43 -19.77
N GLU A 598 2.73 -14.62 -20.03
CA GLU A 598 2.16 -15.57 -21.00
C GLU A 598 0.81 -16.12 -20.52
N ASP A 599 0.64 -16.33 -19.21
CA ASP A 599 -0.65 -16.72 -18.65
C ASP A 599 -1.68 -15.58 -18.76
N LEU A 600 -1.26 -14.32 -18.55
CA LEU A 600 -2.12 -13.16 -18.82
C LEU A 600 -2.54 -13.12 -20.29
N ALA A 601 -1.61 -13.37 -21.21
CA ALA A 601 -1.90 -13.42 -22.64
C ALA A 601 -2.92 -14.52 -22.98
N GLN A 602 -2.82 -15.68 -22.32
CA GLN A 602 -3.80 -16.76 -22.46
C GLN A 602 -5.18 -16.33 -21.96
N LEU A 603 -5.27 -15.66 -20.81
CA LEU A 603 -6.56 -15.18 -20.31
C LEU A 603 -7.17 -14.11 -21.23
N ILE A 604 -6.36 -13.19 -21.75
CA ILE A 604 -6.83 -12.21 -22.76
C ILE A 604 -7.36 -12.92 -24.00
N TYR A 605 -6.68 -13.97 -24.45
CA TYR A 605 -7.13 -14.80 -25.56
C TYR A 605 -8.50 -15.43 -25.25
N ASP A 606 -8.63 -16.10 -24.10
CA ASP A 606 -9.87 -16.78 -23.68
C ASP A 606 -11.06 -15.82 -23.62
N LEU A 607 -10.85 -14.61 -23.09
CA LEU A 607 -11.88 -13.58 -23.01
C LEU A 607 -12.34 -13.10 -24.38
N LYS A 608 -11.41 -12.90 -25.32
CA LYS A 608 -11.73 -12.53 -26.70
C LYS A 608 -12.35 -13.68 -27.50
N GLN A 609 -12.12 -14.93 -27.08
CA GLN A 609 -12.79 -16.09 -27.69
C GLN A 609 -14.25 -16.21 -27.24
N ILE A 610 -14.55 -15.99 -25.95
CA ILE A 610 -15.92 -16.11 -25.43
C ILE A 610 -16.79 -14.90 -25.78
N ASN A 611 -16.20 -13.71 -25.94
CA ASN A 611 -16.87 -12.51 -26.42
C ASN A 611 -15.99 -11.80 -27.47
N PRO A 612 -16.27 -11.97 -28.78
CA PRO A 612 -15.46 -11.40 -29.85
C PRO A 612 -15.64 -9.88 -30.01
N ASP A 613 -16.70 -9.31 -29.44
CA ASP A 613 -17.03 -7.89 -29.56
C ASP A 613 -16.43 -7.06 -28.41
N ALA A 614 -16.14 -7.68 -27.27
CA ALA A 614 -15.62 -6.99 -26.10
C ALA A 614 -14.13 -6.64 -26.21
N LYS A 615 -13.80 -5.42 -25.77
CA LYS A 615 -12.42 -5.03 -25.48
C LYS A 615 -11.94 -5.67 -24.18
N VAL A 616 -10.63 -5.85 -24.03
CA VAL A 616 -10.02 -6.32 -22.79
C VAL A 616 -9.16 -5.22 -22.16
N CYS A 617 -9.55 -4.79 -20.96
CA CYS A 617 -8.81 -3.88 -20.09
C CYS A 617 -7.99 -4.66 -19.08
N VAL A 618 -6.76 -4.24 -18.80
CA VAL A 618 -5.97 -4.75 -17.67
C VAL A 618 -5.78 -3.64 -16.64
N LYS A 619 -6.35 -3.84 -15.44
CA LYS A 619 -6.23 -2.90 -14.33
C LYS A 619 -4.98 -3.19 -13.50
N LEU A 620 -4.04 -2.27 -13.56
CA LEU A 620 -2.78 -2.25 -12.82
C LEU A 620 -2.79 -1.13 -11.77
N VAL A 621 -1.86 -1.17 -10.84
CA VAL A 621 -1.65 -0.10 -9.85
C VAL A 621 -0.28 0.53 -10.07
N ALA A 622 -0.22 1.85 -9.98
CA ALA A 622 1.01 2.61 -10.03
C ALA A 622 2.03 2.09 -9.02
N SER A 623 3.18 1.66 -9.53
CA SER A 623 4.37 1.19 -8.81
C SER A 623 5.61 1.41 -9.68
N THR A 624 6.81 1.41 -9.10
CA THR A 624 8.05 1.35 -9.90
C THR A 624 8.03 0.14 -10.84
N GLY A 625 8.35 0.35 -12.11
CA GLY A 625 8.46 -0.72 -13.11
C GLY A 625 7.15 -1.03 -13.83
N ILE A 626 6.05 -0.35 -13.49
CA ILE A 626 4.76 -0.51 -14.18
C ILE A 626 4.87 -0.28 -15.68
N GLY A 627 5.74 0.61 -16.15
CA GLY A 627 5.91 0.86 -17.58
C GLY A 627 6.39 -0.38 -18.34
N THR A 628 7.32 -1.13 -17.75
CA THR A 628 7.80 -2.41 -18.31
C THR A 628 6.68 -3.45 -18.37
N ILE A 629 5.86 -3.52 -17.32
CA ILE A 629 4.72 -4.43 -17.24
C ILE A 629 3.68 -4.06 -18.31
N ALA A 630 3.38 -2.78 -18.46
CA ALA A 630 2.45 -2.28 -19.47
C ALA A 630 2.90 -2.62 -20.90
N ALA A 631 4.20 -2.59 -21.19
CA ALA A 631 4.72 -3.05 -22.48
C ALA A 631 4.46 -4.55 -22.71
N GLY A 632 4.59 -5.38 -21.68
CA GLY A 632 4.20 -6.80 -21.71
C GLY A 632 2.70 -6.96 -21.97
N VAL A 633 1.86 -6.23 -21.23
CA VAL A 633 0.40 -6.24 -21.35
C VAL A 633 -0.07 -5.86 -22.76
N ALA A 634 0.53 -4.82 -23.36
CA ALA A 634 0.24 -4.43 -24.74
C ALA A 634 0.64 -5.52 -25.75
N LYS A 635 1.78 -6.19 -25.54
CA LYS A 635 2.20 -7.34 -26.37
C LYS A 635 1.26 -8.54 -26.22
N ALA A 636 0.67 -8.71 -25.03
CA ALA A 636 -0.34 -9.72 -24.72
C ALA A 636 -1.73 -9.41 -25.29
N LYS A 637 -1.87 -8.36 -26.12
CA LYS A 637 -3.09 -7.99 -26.86
C LYS A 637 -4.23 -7.42 -26.00
N ALA A 638 -3.92 -6.82 -24.86
CA ALA A 638 -4.89 -5.96 -24.19
C ALA A 638 -5.25 -4.75 -25.08
N ASP A 639 -6.49 -4.27 -25.01
CA ASP A 639 -6.97 -3.11 -25.77
C ASP A 639 -6.87 -1.83 -24.93
N SER A 640 -6.93 -1.95 -23.61
CA SER A 640 -6.74 -0.86 -22.67
C SER A 640 -5.94 -1.27 -21.43
N ILE A 641 -5.26 -0.29 -20.85
CA ILE A 641 -4.52 -0.44 -19.59
C ILE A 641 -5.00 0.65 -18.64
N LEU A 642 -5.53 0.24 -17.49
CA LEU A 642 -5.89 1.16 -16.42
C LEU A 642 -4.74 1.25 -15.41
N VAL A 643 -4.26 2.46 -15.16
CA VAL A 643 -3.30 2.78 -14.10
C VAL A 643 -4.04 3.40 -12.92
N SER A 644 -4.16 2.63 -11.84
CA SER A 644 -4.77 3.09 -10.59
C SER A 644 -3.76 3.71 -9.64
N GLY A 645 -4.08 4.88 -9.09
CA GLY A 645 -3.30 5.51 -8.02
C GLY A 645 -3.64 4.98 -6.62
N HIS A 646 -2.70 5.14 -5.68
CA HIS A 646 -2.82 4.74 -4.28
C HIS A 646 -4.05 5.32 -3.56
N GLY A 647 -4.48 6.53 -3.93
CA GLY A 647 -5.66 7.19 -3.37
C GLY A 647 -7.01 6.59 -3.81
N GLY A 648 -7.00 5.50 -4.58
CA GLY A 648 -8.22 4.77 -4.96
C GLY A 648 -9.01 4.22 -3.77
N GLY A 649 -10.33 4.18 -3.89
CA GLY A 649 -11.24 3.73 -2.83
C GLY A 649 -11.33 2.21 -2.65
N THR A 650 -11.88 1.78 -1.50
CA THR A 650 -12.22 0.38 -1.22
C THR A 650 -13.39 0.25 -0.24
N GLY A 651 -14.21 -0.80 -0.41
CA GLY A 651 -15.25 -1.13 0.57
C GLY A 651 -14.70 -1.74 1.86
N ALA A 652 -13.58 -2.48 1.78
CA ALA A 652 -12.89 -3.08 2.91
C ALA A 652 -11.43 -3.40 2.54
N SER A 653 -10.49 -3.01 3.39
CA SER A 653 -9.06 -3.29 3.24
C SER A 653 -8.32 -3.12 4.56
N PRO A 654 -7.22 -3.83 4.81
CA PRO A 654 -6.30 -3.45 5.87
C PRO A 654 -5.84 -2.01 5.75
N GLN A 655 -5.79 -1.30 6.88
CA GLN A 655 -5.37 0.11 6.93
C GLN A 655 -3.91 0.27 6.49
N SER A 656 -3.05 -0.71 6.79
CA SER A 656 -1.66 -0.73 6.34
C SER A 656 -1.55 -0.66 4.81
N SER A 657 -2.45 -1.34 4.10
CA SER A 657 -2.44 -1.35 2.63
C SER A 657 -2.98 -0.04 2.05
N ILE A 658 -4.05 0.50 2.62
CA ILE A 658 -4.60 1.82 2.23
C ILE A 658 -3.51 2.89 2.37
N LYS A 659 -2.78 2.87 3.49
CA LYS A 659 -1.84 3.94 3.84
C LYS A 659 -0.43 3.77 3.31
N TYR A 660 0.02 2.56 2.97
CA TYR A 660 1.44 2.32 2.66
C TYR A 660 1.71 1.58 1.34
N ALA A 661 0.70 1.13 0.59
CA ALA A 661 0.90 0.43 -0.67
C ALA A 661 0.45 1.27 -1.88
N GLY A 662 1.07 1.04 -3.04
CA GLY A 662 0.81 1.82 -4.26
C GLY A 662 1.43 3.22 -4.27
N LEU A 663 1.46 3.84 -5.46
CA LEU A 663 2.00 5.18 -5.70
C LEU A 663 0.95 6.17 -6.25
N PRO A 664 1.26 7.47 -6.29
CA PRO A 664 0.51 8.44 -7.09
C PRO A 664 0.37 7.99 -8.55
N TRP A 665 -0.82 8.17 -9.13
CA TRP A 665 -1.04 7.81 -10.52
C TRP A 665 -0.24 8.71 -11.45
N GLU A 666 0.12 9.94 -11.04
CA GLU A 666 0.95 10.86 -11.81
C GLU A 666 2.28 10.22 -12.20
N MET A 667 2.87 9.44 -11.29
CA MET A 667 4.13 8.71 -11.52
C MET A 667 3.92 7.46 -12.37
N GLY A 668 2.91 6.65 -12.06
CA GLY A 668 2.67 5.41 -12.80
C GLY A 668 2.20 5.66 -14.24
N LEU A 669 1.32 6.65 -14.43
CA LEU A 669 0.74 7.00 -15.72
C LEU A 669 1.80 7.53 -16.68
N SER A 670 2.64 8.47 -16.21
CA SER A 670 3.74 9.00 -17.01
C SER A 670 4.75 7.90 -17.37
N GLU A 671 5.11 7.03 -16.44
CA GLU A 671 6.00 5.89 -16.73
C GLU A 671 5.41 4.95 -17.80
N VAL A 672 4.13 4.60 -17.69
CA VAL A 672 3.44 3.79 -18.71
C VAL A 672 3.42 4.50 -20.07
N HIS A 673 3.09 5.78 -20.10
CA HIS A 673 3.07 6.57 -21.32
C HIS A 673 4.44 6.62 -22.00
N GLN A 674 5.49 6.93 -21.24
CA GLN A 674 6.87 7.03 -21.71
C GLN A 674 7.37 5.67 -22.22
N VAL A 675 7.24 4.60 -21.43
CA VAL A 675 7.76 3.28 -21.81
C VAL A 675 7.03 2.69 -23.01
N LEU A 676 5.70 2.83 -23.09
CA LEU A 676 4.96 2.39 -24.27
C LEU A 676 5.35 3.18 -25.53
N SER A 677 5.63 4.49 -25.39
CA SER A 677 6.09 5.34 -26.50
C SER A 677 7.49 4.93 -26.96
N MET A 678 8.42 4.71 -26.03
CA MET A 678 9.78 4.23 -26.33
C MET A 678 9.82 2.86 -27.03
N ASN A 679 8.75 2.06 -26.94
CA ASN A 679 8.67 0.72 -27.52
C ASN A 679 7.72 0.63 -28.74
N ASP A 680 7.22 1.74 -29.27
CA ASP A 680 6.22 1.76 -30.36
C ASP A 680 4.96 0.92 -30.05
N LEU A 681 4.52 0.97 -28.79
CA LEU A 681 3.32 0.28 -28.28
C LEU A 681 2.22 1.23 -27.84
N ARG A 682 2.50 2.52 -27.64
CA ARG A 682 1.55 3.49 -27.08
C ARG A 682 0.26 3.62 -27.90
N ASN A 683 0.35 3.53 -29.22
CA ASN A 683 -0.80 3.61 -30.14
C ASN A 683 -1.64 2.32 -30.21
N LYS A 684 -1.22 1.24 -29.54
CA LYS A 684 -1.94 -0.05 -29.55
C LYS A 684 -2.95 -0.19 -28.42
N VAL A 685 -2.89 0.68 -27.41
CA VAL A 685 -3.70 0.59 -26.20
C VAL A 685 -4.28 1.96 -25.83
N VAL A 686 -5.48 1.93 -25.27
CA VAL A 686 -6.07 3.08 -24.58
C VAL A 686 -5.54 3.10 -23.14
N LEU A 687 -5.03 4.24 -22.68
CA LEU A 687 -4.62 4.41 -21.29
C LEU A 687 -5.76 5.02 -20.46
N ARG A 688 -6.14 4.35 -19.38
CA ARG A 688 -7.11 4.87 -18.41
C ARG A 688 -6.38 5.20 -17.10
N ALA A 689 -6.80 6.26 -16.42
CA ALA A 689 -6.29 6.60 -15.09
C ALA A 689 -7.43 6.73 -14.08
N ASP A 690 -7.23 6.22 -12.86
CA ASP A 690 -8.12 6.47 -11.72
C ASP A 690 -7.31 6.67 -10.42
N GLY A 691 -7.99 7.10 -9.35
CA GLY A 691 -7.37 7.31 -8.03
C GLY A 691 -7.48 8.74 -7.53
N GLY A 692 -8.66 9.11 -7.02
CA GLY A 692 -8.88 10.41 -6.39
C GLY A 692 -9.11 11.59 -7.35
N LEU A 693 -9.47 11.31 -8.61
CA LEU A 693 -9.91 12.34 -9.57
C LEU A 693 -11.25 12.94 -9.14
N LYS A 694 -11.31 14.26 -9.00
CA LYS A 694 -12.46 14.97 -8.42
C LYS A 694 -12.84 16.27 -9.13
N THR A 695 -11.98 16.82 -10.00
CA THR A 695 -12.25 18.04 -10.77
C THR A 695 -11.93 17.89 -12.25
N GLY A 696 -12.42 18.81 -13.09
CA GLY A 696 -12.02 18.89 -14.49
C GLY A 696 -10.52 19.16 -14.66
N ARG A 697 -9.91 19.87 -13.70
CA ARG A 697 -8.45 20.07 -13.63
C ARG A 697 -7.70 18.75 -13.52
N ASP A 698 -8.15 17.85 -12.65
CA ASP A 698 -7.54 16.52 -12.51
C ASP A 698 -7.60 15.72 -13.83
N VAL A 699 -8.72 15.82 -14.55
CA VAL A 699 -8.91 15.17 -15.85
C VAL A 699 -7.92 15.72 -16.90
N VAL A 700 -7.81 17.04 -17.03
CA VAL A 700 -6.88 17.66 -17.99
C VAL A 700 -5.43 17.34 -17.65
N MET A 701 -5.06 17.29 -16.37
CA MET A 701 -3.72 16.88 -15.96
C MET A 701 -3.43 15.41 -16.28
N ALA A 702 -4.38 14.50 -16.02
CA ALA A 702 -4.23 13.12 -16.42
C ALA A 702 -4.11 12.98 -17.94
N ALA A 703 -4.84 13.80 -18.72
CA ALA A 703 -4.72 13.85 -20.18
C ALA A 703 -3.29 14.22 -20.59
N MET A 704 -2.76 15.32 -20.06
CA MET A 704 -1.41 15.82 -20.37
C MET A 704 -0.31 14.83 -19.96
N LEU A 705 -0.53 14.04 -18.90
CA LEU A 705 0.37 12.94 -18.50
C LEU A 705 0.18 11.65 -19.31
N GLY A 706 -0.80 11.61 -20.22
CA GLY A 706 -0.91 10.59 -21.25
C GLY A 706 -2.14 9.70 -21.19
N ALA A 707 -3.10 9.93 -20.29
CA ALA A 707 -4.36 9.18 -20.24
C ALA A 707 -5.33 9.57 -21.36
N ASP A 708 -6.11 8.60 -21.82
CA ASP A 708 -7.18 8.75 -22.82
C ASP A 708 -8.59 8.73 -22.17
N GLU A 709 -8.74 8.01 -21.05
CA GLU A 709 -9.97 7.82 -20.27
C GLU A 709 -9.73 7.99 -18.75
N TYR A 710 -10.78 8.33 -18.00
CA TYR A 710 -10.67 8.80 -16.60
C TYR A 710 -11.72 8.17 -15.68
N GLY A 711 -11.28 7.46 -14.65
CA GLY A 711 -12.14 6.78 -13.68
C GLY A 711 -12.55 7.65 -12.50
N ILE A 712 -13.86 7.87 -12.33
CA ILE A 712 -14.47 8.70 -11.28
C ILE A 712 -15.27 7.83 -10.29
N GLY A 713 -14.60 7.31 -9.26
CA GLY A 713 -15.19 6.41 -8.26
C GLY A 713 -15.81 7.14 -7.07
N THR A 714 -14.97 7.56 -6.13
CA THR A 714 -15.41 8.18 -4.86
C THR A 714 -16.29 9.41 -5.06
N SER A 715 -15.97 10.27 -6.01
CA SER A 715 -16.78 11.47 -6.31
C SER A 715 -18.20 11.10 -6.75
N SER A 716 -18.36 10.02 -7.52
CA SER A 716 -19.67 9.47 -7.89
C SER A 716 -20.44 8.94 -6.69
N LEU A 717 -19.77 8.27 -5.74
CA LEU A 717 -20.40 7.84 -4.49
C LEU A 717 -20.87 9.02 -3.63
N ILE A 718 -20.08 10.10 -3.59
CA ILE A 718 -20.45 11.30 -2.82
C ILE A 718 -21.61 12.03 -3.49
N ALA A 719 -21.64 12.12 -4.83
CA ALA A 719 -22.79 12.64 -5.58
C ALA A 719 -24.08 11.84 -5.32
N MET A 720 -23.96 10.53 -5.06
CA MET A 720 -25.08 9.67 -4.62
C MET A 720 -25.41 9.78 -3.12
N GLY A 721 -24.67 10.57 -2.34
CA GLY A 721 -24.97 10.83 -0.93
C GLY A 721 -23.93 10.33 0.07
N CYS A 722 -22.80 9.73 -0.34
CA CYS A 722 -21.75 9.35 0.60
C CYS A 722 -21.20 10.57 1.36
N ILE A 723 -21.13 10.47 2.69
CA ILE A 723 -20.63 11.51 3.60
C ILE A 723 -19.24 11.20 4.17
N MET A 724 -18.48 10.30 3.54
CA MET A 724 -17.10 9.93 3.92
C MET A 724 -16.90 9.51 5.38
N VAL A 725 -17.89 8.82 5.97
CA VAL A 725 -17.82 8.34 7.38
C VAL A 725 -16.89 7.13 7.58
N ARG A 726 -16.44 6.48 6.49
CA ARG A 726 -15.48 5.35 6.46
C ARG A 726 -15.92 4.08 7.19
N GLN A 727 -17.21 3.76 7.14
CA GLN A 727 -17.81 2.56 7.75
C GLN A 727 -18.32 1.55 6.71
N CYS A 728 -17.75 1.55 5.50
CA CYS A 728 -18.24 0.74 4.38
C CYS A 728 -18.13 -0.77 4.66
N HIS A 729 -17.10 -1.16 5.41
CA HIS A 729 -16.81 -2.53 5.83
C HIS A 729 -17.74 -2.98 6.98
N SER A 730 -18.26 -2.06 7.79
CA SER A 730 -19.04 -2.35 9.00
C SER A 730 -20.51 -2.70 8.71
N ASN A 731 -20.95 -2.60 7.46
CA ASN A 731 -22.35 -2.73 7.05
C ASN A 731 -23.31 -1.68 7.65
N THR A 732 -22.78 -0.60 8.24
CA THR A 732 -23.55 0.44 8.93
C THR A 732 -23.57 1.78 8.19
N CYS A 733 -23.58 1.75 6.84
CA CYS A 733 -23.59 2.97 6.04
C CYS A 733 -24.85 3.81 6.37
N PRO A 734 -24.71 5.06 6.85
CA PRO A 734 -25.85 5.83 7.34
C PRO A 734 -26.80 6.30 6.22
N VAL A 735 -26.35 6.25 4.98
CA VAL A 735 -27.00 6.81 3.77
C VAL A 735 -27.30 5.75 2.72
N GLY A 736 -27.31 4.47 3.09
CA GLY A 736 -27.70 3.37 2.20
C GLY A 736 -26.76 3.07 1.02
N VAL A 737 -25.59 3.68 0.93
CA VAL A 737 -24.65 3.48 -0.20
C VAL A 737 -23.87 2.17 -0.09
N CYS A 738 -23.17 1.92 1.04
CA CYS A 738 -22.27 0.77 1.21
C CYS A 738 -22.78 -0.22 2.28
N THR A 739 -24.02 -0.71 2.14
CA THR A 739 -24.66 -1.62 3.11
C THR A 739 -25.62 -2.58 2.43
N GLN A 740 -25.76 -3.78 2.98
CA GLN A 740 -26.77 -4.76 2.59
C GLN A 740 -27.97 -4.79 3.55
N ARG A 741 -27.94 -4.00 4.63
CA ARG A 741 -29.05 -3.92 5.58
C ARG A 741 -30.23 -3.17 4.99
N ASP A 742 -31.40 -3.79 4.96
CA ASP A 742 -32.62 -3.21 4.40
C ASP A 742 -33.01 -1.89 5.08
N ASP A 743 -32.90 -1.81 6.42
CA ASP A 743 -33.24 -0.60 7.19
C ASP A 743 -32.33 0.59 6.89
N LEU A 744 -31.10 0.33 6.43
CA LEU A 744 -30.15 1.36 6.02
C LEU A 744 -30.21 1.65 4.51
N ARG A 745 -30.49 0.64 3.69
CA ARG A 745 -30.74 0.79 2.24
C ARG A 745 -31.97 1.65 1.96
N ALA A 746 -32.99 1.57 2.81
CA ALA A 746 -34.16 2.44 2.74
C ALA A 746 -33.84 3.94 2.90
N LYS A 747 -32.63 4.30 3.34
CA LYS A 747 -32.14 5.69 3.47
C LYS A 747 -31.35 6.17 2.26
N PHE A 748 -31.25 5.36 1.20
CA PHE A 748 -30.54 5.73 -0.01
C PHE A 748 -31.34 6.75 -0.84
N GLU A 749 -30.76 7.92 -1.06
CA GLU A 749 -31.37 9.03 -1.82
C GLU A 749 -30.57 9.40 -3.08
N GLY A 750 -29.61 8.55 -3.47
CA GLY A 750 -28.85 8.74 -4.70
C GLY A 750 -29.72 8.49 -5.92
N THR A 751 -29.55 9.30 -6.97
CA THR A 751 -30.30 9.14 -8.22
C THR A 751 -29.39 9.19 -9.44
N PRO A 752 -29.80 8.60 -10.57
CA PRO A 752 -29.00 8.66 -11.79
C PRO A 752 -28.73 10.10 -12.24
N GLU A 753 -29.69 11.01 -12.03
CA GLU A 753 -29.58 12.42 -12.38
C GLU A 753 -28.41 13.09 -11.64
N LYS A 754 -28.24 12.83 -10.33
CA LYS A 754 -27.14 13.41 -9.55
C LYS A 754 -25.77 12.97 -10.09
N VAL A 755 -25.64 11.70 -10.47
CA VAL A 755 -24.42 11.17 -11.09
C VAL A 755 -24.23 11.78 -12.48
N VAL A 756 -25.28 11.87 -13.31
CA VAL A 756 -25.22 12.55 -14.60
C VAL A 756 -24.75 14.01 -14.43
N GLN A 757 -25.22 14.72 -13.40
CA GLN A 757 -24.78 16.10 -13.11
C GLN A 757 -23.31 16.18 -12.73
N LEU A 758 -22.78 15.25 -11.91
CA LEU A 758 -21.34 15.19 -11.63
C LEU A 758 -20.51 15.13 -12.92
N PHE A 759 -20.86 14.20 -13.82
CA PHE A 759 -20.13 14.01 -15.07
C PHE A 759 -20.38 15.17 -16.05
N THR A 760 -21.53 15.86 -15.93
CA THR A 760 -21.82 17.12 -16.63
C THR A 760 -20.83 18.20 -16.24
N HIS A 761 -20.71 18.44 -14.95
CA HIS A 761 -19.89 19.51 -14.41
C HIS A 761 -18.41 19.28 -14.67
N LEU A 762 -17.94 18.04 -14.50
CA LEU A 762 -16.56 17.66 -14.84
C LEU A 762 -16.25 17.96 -16.30
N ALA A 763 -17.14 17.55 -17.22
CA ALA A 763 -16.93 17.76 -18.65
C ALA A 763 -16.97 19.24 -19.03
N GLU A 764 -17.85 20.04 -18.41
CA GLU A 764 -17.89 21.49 -18.66
C GLU A 764 -16.65 22.21 -18.12
N GLU A 765 -16.18 21.85 -16.93
CA GLU A 765 -14.93 22.39 -16.38
C GLU A 765 -13.72 22.03 -17.26
N VAL A 766 -13.68 20.81 -17.82
CA VAL A 766 -12.66 20.44 -18.82
C VAL A 766 -12.74 21.37 -20.04
N ARG A 767 -13.94 21.71 -20.53
CA ARG A 767 -14.10 22.63 -21.67
C ARG A 767 -13.59 24.03 -21.35
N GLU A 768 -13.94 24.58 -20.18
CA GLU A 768 -13.45 25.89 -19.73
C GLU A 768 -11.91 25.91 -19.66
N ILE A 769 -11.27 24.85 -19.15
CA ILE A 769 -9.81 24.75 -19.07
C ILE A 769 -9.18 24.68 -20.47
N LEU A 770 -9.69 23.82 -21.35
CA LEU A 770 -9.16 23.70 -22.72
C LEU A 770 -9.30 25.01 -23.49
N ALA A 771 -10.45 25.67 -23.37
CA ALA A 771 -10.70 26.98 -23.97
C ALA A 771 -9.68 28.02 -23.49
N GLY A 772 -9.44 28.09 -22.18
CA GLY A 772 -8.46 29.01 -21.57
C GLY A 772 -7.01 28.73 -21.99
N LEU A 773 -6.69 27.49 -22.34
CA LEU A 773 -5.36 27.09 -22.82
C LEU A 773 -5.19 27.22 -24.35
N GLY A 774 -6.28 27.52 -25.07
CA GLY A 774 -6.30 27.70 -26.52
C GLY A 774 -6.56 26.41 -27.34
N PHE A 775 -7.04 25.34 -26.71
CA PHE A 775 -7.30 24.06 -27.36
C PHE A 775 -8.80 23.79 -27.52
N THR A 776 -9.16 23.05 -28.58
CA THR A 776 -10.56 22.72 -28.91
C THR A 776 -10.93 21.27 -28.61
N SER A 777 -10.00 20.43 -28.15
CA SER A 777 -10.31 19.05 -27.73
C SER A 777 -9.28 18.48 -26.76
N LEU A 778 -9.68 17.53 -25.92
CA LEU A 778 -8.78 16.74 -25.07
C LEU A 778 -7.69 16.05 -25.91
N GLN A 779 -8.05 15.57 -27.10
CA GLN A 779 -7.10 14.85 -27.98
C GLN A 779 -5.85 15.68 -28.32
N GLN A 780 -5.96 17.01 -28.39
CA GLN A 780 -4.83 17.90 -28.68
C GLN A 780 -3.84 18.03 -27.51
N VAL A 781 -4.29 17.73 -26.28
CA VAL A 781 -3.48 17.89 -25.06
C VAL A 781 -3.02 16.56 -24.47
N ILE A 782 -3.50 15.41 -24.97
CA ILE A 782 -3.07 14.10 -24.47
C ILE A 782 -1.55 13.93 -24.67
N GLY A 783 -0.82 13.64 -23.59
CA GLY A 783 0.64 13.48 -23.60
C GLY A 783 1.45 14.77 -23.79
N ARG A 784 0.80 15.95 -23.73
CA ARG A 784 1.47 17.26 -23.85
C ARG A 784 1.98 17.75 -22.50
N THR A 785 2.97 17.04 -21.94
CA THR A 785 3.60 17.42 -20.66
C THR A 785 4.31 18.77 -20.71
N ASP A 786 4.62 19.29 -21.91
CA ASP A 786 5.15 20.64 -22.12
C ASP A 786 4.18 21.76 -21.71
N LEU A 787 2.90 21.43 -21.54
CA LEU A 787 1.85 22.31 -21.02
C LEU A 787 1.77 22.30 -19.48
N LEU A 788 2.61 21.50 -18.81
CA LEU A 788 2.68 21.42 -17.36
C LEU A 788 4.01 21.98 -16.88
N THR A 789 3.97 22.79 -15.83
CA THR A 789 5.17 23.25 -15.13
C THR A 789 5.01 23.03 -13.64
N GLN A 790 6.08 22.60 -12.98
CA GLN A 790 6.13 22.60 -11.52
C GLN A 790 6.22 24.05 -11.02
N VAL A 791 5.29 24.46 -10.17
CA VAL A 791 5.24 25.83 -9.59
C VAL A 791 5.60 25.87 -8.11
N SER A 792 5.57 24.72 -7.43
CA SER A 792 5.96 24.61 -6.04
C SER A 792 6.94 23.46 -5.85
N ARG A 793 7.98 23.72 -5.05
CA ARG A 793 8.96 22.72 -4.59
C ARG A 793 8.68 22.22 -3.17
N GLY A 794 7.50 22.57 -2.64
CA GLY A 794 7.05 22.21 -1.30
C GLY A 794 7.55 23.17 -0.21
N ASP A 795 7.70 22.64 1.00
CA ASP A 795 8.08 23.36 2.22
C ASP A 795 9.58 23.71 2.27
N GLU A 796 9.97 24.77 3.00
CA GLU A 796 11.37 25.21 3.16
C GLU A 796 12.30 24.13 3.75
N ALA A 797 11.74 23.15 4.49
CA ALA A 797 12.50 22.03 5.05
C ALA A 797 12.87 20.94 4.03
N LEU A 798 12.44 21.05 2.77
CA LEU A 798 12.77 20.11 1.70
C LEU A 798 14.04 20.56 0.96
N ASP A 799 14.92 19.61 0.62
CA ASP A 799 16.13 19.94 -0.16
C ASP A 799 15.73 20.37 -1.58
N ASP A 800 14.94 19.55 -2.27
CA ASP A 800 14.21 19.91 -3.51
C ASP A 800 13.22 18.79 -3.90
N LEU A 801 11.94 19.11 -4.11
CA LEU A 801 11.00 18.19 -4.78
C LEU A 801 11.18 18.27 -6.29
N ASP A 802 11.56 17.17 -6.93
CA ASP A 802 11.83 17.12 -8.37
C ASP A 802 10.76 16.32 -9.12
N LEU A 803 9.89 17.03 -9.86
CA LEU A 803 8.85 16.43 -10.71
C LEU A 803 9.30 16.19 -12.16
N ASN A 804 10.55 16.51 -12.53
CA ASN A 804 11.03 16.36 -13.90
C ASN A 804 10.82 14.93 -14.45
N PRO A 805 11.03 13.82 -13.71
CA PRO A 805 10.78 12.48 -14.23
C PRO A 805 9.34 12.24 -14.71
N ILE A 806 8.36 12.99 -14.19
CA ILE A 806 6.95 12.94 -14.60
C ILE A 806 6.68 13.82 -15.83
N LEU A 807 7.45 14.91 -15.99
CA LEU A 807 7.23 15.92 -17.01
C LEU A 807 8.03 15.68 -18.31
N VAL A 808 9.04 14.80 -18.27
CA VAL A 808 9.82 14.42 -19.45
C VAL A 808 8.95 13.65 -20.45
N ARG A 809 9.19 13.92 -21.75
CA ARG A 809 8.44 13.36 -22.87
C ARG A 809 9.04 12.06 -23.39
#